data_AF-A0A4T0NUS9-F1
#
_entry.id   AF-A0A4T0NUS9-F1
#
_cell.length_a   1.000
_cell.length_b   1.000
_cell.length_c   1.000
_cell.angle_alpha   90.00
_cell.angle_beta   90.00
_cell.angle_gamma   90.00
#
_symmetry.space_group_name_H-M   'P 1'
#
loop_
_entity.id
_entity.type
_entity.pdbx_description
1 polymer ?
#
loop_
_entity_poly.entity_id
_entity_poly.type
_entity_poly.pdbx_seq_one_letter_code
_entity_poly.pdbx_strand_id
1 'polypeptide(L)'
;MPKDKSSTTKSNGIKKVKGENFYRDAKKASRVKMYTGGKARRDPNGKIIESAAFQKTEKETDMGRVAPDRRWFGNTRVISQDALNHFRDSLAEKSHDPYSVVLRRNKLPMGLIQEPNLGKAKGMAGNHIVDTEPFSDTFGPGAQRKRPNLDVSSFEELGKSGAGARTEDQLEADAPTPSLDDIKNVNKSKPAVSLGVDQVDQDQIPFDLGDLRNSNREAAYRKGTSKRIWAELYKVIDSSDVIIHVLDSRDPEGTLCNSVLETVRKERSHKQVILVINKVDLVPTWVTAKWVKHLSRTYPTLAMHSNINNSFGKGALIQLLRQFSVLHSDKKQISVGLIGYPNVGKSSIINTLKKKKVCNVAPIPGETKVWQYVSLMKRIYMIDCPGIVPVSKGDSDTDTVLKGVVRVENLATPPEHIGELLKRVRHEYLERTYQITKPTDGVWEGERGTEDVLQKIAKRTGKLLRGGEPDQNAAAKMVLNDWIRGKIPFFTAPPGIDADPVIKTLPEEPQVKPADWKGKGKATEHDEQEDIPSKQLKGVSQPIKQIPVATKFLPDDVKGHEDAFENDNEGELADADADDAIALNEEDDSEEEEEYEEPALEEIGWDEVFNNGEVAESASEDEQPKKVNFASDDEDQPKKTKEPRKTTSKAKKTNYYTTANVKNKNKNKQKPEPPSEEIEKKKRKSGSLHHLQNKIKRDSDNQAYLKLWIDLLKELKDLGLDDKEEVRLGTISTLFQSLDFYGHTLSSQSWEQIIWDVIIPLLDNTLSSGWHESLTLALDSTASLFKNYLHSNIKHLESFNKLWKHLCDILEQVMLVADNQLVSSTLKAFISIEEVFKQEELDNDIYQVSWNTSLKSFDIIKSTDSQFAQEGLELLLRFIKYHYDSQGSTWDDNRCVEADTDHLTPLQNQSLKCLASVEEHSDSIMSTVLEIFSEWASFAYDNDLVLNSRVSFVALSKHIMGNFTSYVRQYCLTGKKVITSSSLRASLIALSIPLRIKYSCPPASKRDDITLWEIAQDHYCEYTHVVLEILQQQKSIMEDDEQMNIIICLIEIMRDSFKVDRRLAMNEPLERQARWEKHEVKLIDNFKDTLLPQLRNRNLPETLIDELIGVLCNATYPYLNPEDYKYGSLIEETTSPVERLSYYLFDVLFDICEEKLDLLDLVPIVQKHIISRCIASFERYCCDRDIRGVDGTR
;
A
#
# COMPACT_ATOMS: atom_id res chain seq x y z
N MET A 1 25.25 45.93 -45.81
CA MET A 1 25.10 45.92 -47.28
C MET A 1 26.36 45.30 -47.89
N PRO A 2 26.34 44.58 -49.04
CA PRO A 2 25.19 44.10 -49.80
C PRO A 2 25.33 42.67 -50.43
N LYS A 3 24.24 42.25 -51.10
CA LYS A 3 24.13 41.36 -52.28
C LYS A 3 24.03 39.83 -52.13
N ASP A 4 22.82 39.38 -52.45
CA ASP A 4 22.44 38.08 -52.99
C ASP A 4 23.44 37.50 -54.00
N LYS A 5 23.71 36.20 -53.86
CA LYS A 5 23.81 35.30 -55.02
C LYS A 5 23.07 33.99 -54.71
N SER A 6 21.98 33.83 -55.43
CA SER A 6 21.26 32.58 -55.66
C SER A 6 22.21 31.50 -56.18
N SER A 7 22.22 30.35 -55.52
CA SER A 7 22.44 29.08 -56.22
C SER A 7 21.42 28.05 -55.74
N THR A 8 20.48 27.82 -56.64
CA THR A 8 19.43 26.80 -56.59
C THR A 8 20.05 25.42 -56.77
N THR A 9 20.60 24.84 -55.71
CA THR A 9 20.73 23.37 -55.63
C THR A 9 19.45 22.82 -55.03
N LYS A 10 18.66 22.13 -55.86
CA LYS A 10 17.50 21.33 -55.47
C LYS A 10 17.91 20.41 -54.31
N SER A 11 17.55 20.77 -53.09
CA SER A 11 17.66 19.83 -51.97
C SER A 11 16.60 18.75 -52.19
N ASN A 12 17.05 17.50 -52.27
CA ASN A 12 16.17 16.35 -52.06
C ASN A 12 15.29 16.64 -50.85
N GLY A 13 13.98 16.36 -50.93
CA GLY A 13 12.94 16.72 -49.95
C GLY A 13 13.07 16.07 -48.56
N ILE A 14 14.29 15.85 -48.08
CA ILE A 14 14.65 15.41 -46.75
C ILE A 14 14.61 16.64 -45.85
N LYS A 15 13.64 16.68 -44.92
CA LYS A 15 13.52 17.73 -43.90
C LYS A 15 14.78 17.73 -43.02
N LYS A 16 15.73 18.63 -43.28
CA LYS A 16 16.85 18.90 -42.37
C LYS A 16 16.33 19.46 -41.05
N VAL A 17 16.88 19.00 -39.92
CA VAL A 17 16.47 19.46 -38.59
C VAL A 17 17.33 20.66 -38.21
N LYS A 18 16.71 21.75 -37.75
CA LYS A 18 17.46 22.94 -37.29
C LYS A 18 18.42 22.55 -36.15
N GLY A 19 19.70 22.88 -36.31
CA GLY A 19 20.76 22.49 -35.37
C GLY A 19 21.56 21.25 -35.79
N GLU A 20 21.28 20.71 -36.99
CA GLU A 20 22.14 19.72 -37.66
C GLU A 20 23.41 20.40 -38.17
N ASN A 21 24.56 19.91 -37.71
CA ASN A 21 25.91 20.40 -38.04
C ASN A 21 26.91 19.24 -38.00
N PHE A 22 28.20 19.51 -38.17
CA PHE A 22 29.26 18.49 -38.17
C PHE A 22 29.20 17.56 -36.93
N TYR A 23 28.97 18.10 -35.73
CA TYR A 23 28.91 17.31 -34.49
C TYR A 23 27.55 16.62 -34.23
N ARG A 24 26.47 17.15 -34.81
CA ARG A 24 25.08 16.74 -34.49
C ARG A 24 24.33 16.35 -35.75
N ASP A 25 24.07 15.05 -35.86
CA ASP A 25 23.08 14.53 -36.81
C ASP A 25 21.66 14.95 -36.41
N ALA A 26 20.70 14.78 -37.33
CA ALA A 26 19.30 15.14 -37.09
C ALA A 26 18.70 14.53 -35.81
N LYS A 27 19.12 13.31 -35.43
CA LYS A 27 18.66 12.63 -34.21
C LYS A 27 19.24 13.27 -32.94
N LYS A 28 20.55 13.53 -32.89
CA LYS A 28 21.20 14.23 -31.77
C LYS A 28 20.64 15.64 -31.63
N ALA A 29 20.46 16.37 -32.73
CA ALA A 29 19.85 17.69 -32.74
C ALA A 29 18.43 17.68 -32.15
N SER A 30 17.59 16.71 -32.53
CA SER A 30 16.25 16.53 -31.96
C SER A 30 16.29 16.17 -30.47
N ARG A 31 17.22 15.32 -30.03
CA ARG A 31 17.39 14.96 -28.61
C ARG A 31 17.80 16.15 -27.76
N VAL A 32 18.74 16.97 -28.23
CA VAL A 32 19.16 18.19 -27.51
C VAL A 32 17.98 19.18 -27.44
N LYS A 33 17.21 19.30 -28.53
CA LYS A 33 16.02 20.14 -28.56
C LYS A 33 14.93 19.67 -27.60
N MET A 34 14.88 18.40 -27.21
CA MET A 34 13.93 17.90 -26.19
C MET A 34 14.12 18.62 -24.85
N TYR A 35 15.36 18.86 -24.41
CA TYR A 35 15.65 19.49 -23.12
C TYR A 35 15.22 20.98 -23.07
N THR A 36 15.13 21.65 -24.22
CA THR A 36 14.79 23.08 -24.31
C THR A 36 13.40 23.34 -24.89
N GLY A 37 12.85 22.40 -25.66
CA GLY A 37 11.71 22.57 -26.55
C GLY A 37 10.34 22.19 -25.98
N GLY A 38 10.25 21.70 -24.74
CA GLY A 38 8.99 21.30 -24.10
C GLY A 38 8.07 22.44 -23.66
N LYS A 39 8.16 23.63 -24.26
CA LYS A 39 7.39 24.82 -23.86
C LYS A 39 6.23 25.07 -24.82
N ALA A 40 5.10 25.53 -24.28
CA ALA A 40 3.97 25.96 -25.09
C ALA A 40 4.33 27.22 -25.89
N ARG A 41 3.89 27.29 -27.15
CA ARG A 41 4.04 28.49 -27.97
C ARG A 41 2.81 29.37 -27.85
N ARG A 42 3.03 30.66 -27.62
CA ARG A 42 1.98 31.65 -27.41
C ARG A 42 2.06 32.76 -28.44
N ASP A 43 0.93 33.37 -28.75
CA ASP A 43 0.87 34.62 -29.49
C ASP A 43 1.27 35.82 -28.60
N PRO A 44 1.47 37.02 -29.16
CA PRO A 44 1.76 38.23 -28.37
C PRO A 44 0.68 38.60 -27.35
N ASN A 45 -0.56 38.13 -27.55
CA ASN A 45 -1.69 38.35 -26.64
C ASN A 45 -1.74 37.29 -25.50
N GLY A 46 -0.79 36.36 -25.47
CA GLY A 46 -0.68 35.31 -24.45
C GLY A 46 -1.52 34.06 -24.71
N LYS A 47 -2.23 33.95 -25.83
CA LYS A 47 -3.02 32.78 -26.22
C LYS A 47 -2.12 31.67 -26.74
N ILE A 48 -2.34 30.44 -26.28
CA ILE A 48 -1.57 29.26 -26.69
C ILE A 48 -1.93 28.91 -28.14
N ILE A 49 -0.92 28.88 -29.02
CA ILE A 49 -1.00 28.46 -30.42
C ILE A 49 -0.69 26.97 -30.55
N GLU A 50 0.33 26.52 -29.82
CA GLU A 50 0.79 25.13 -29.80
C GLU A 50 1.00 24.73 -28.34
N SER A 51 0.20 23.77 -27.88
CA SER A 51 0.32 23.18 -26.55
C SER A 51 1.72 22.59 -26.35
N ALA A 52 2.21 22.60 -25.10
CA ALA A 52 3.48 21.95 -24.80
C ALA A 52 3.42 20.43 -25.10
N ALA A 53 4.58 19.81 -25.28
CA ALA A 53 4.65 18.37 -25.50
C ALA A 53 3.95 17.61 -24.35
N PHE A 54 3.08 16.65 -24.71
CA PHE A 54 2.25 15.88 -23.78
C PHE A 54 1.22 16.67 -22.95
N GLN A 55 0.91 17.91 -23.33
CA GLN A 55 -0.10 18.76 -22.67
C GLN A 55 -1.21 19.20 -23.64
N LYS A 56 -1.55 18.35 -24.62
CA LYS A 56 -2.69 18.61 -25.51
C LYS A 56 -3.99 18.64 -24.69
N THR A 57 -4.84 19.61 -24.97
CA THR A 57 -6.15 19.74 -24.31
C THR A 57 -7.17 18.79 -24.93
N GLU A 58 -8.29 18.55 -24.26
CA GLU A 58 -9.37 17.66 -24.75
C GLU A 58 -9.87 18.06 -26.15
N LYS A 59 -9.84 19.34 -26.48
CA LYS A 59 -10.22 19.87 -27.80
C LYS A 59 -9.24 19.47 -28.92
N GLU A 60 -8.00 19.13 -28.57
CA GLU A 60 -6.92 18.72 -29.48
C GLU A 60 -6.69 17.20 -29.48
N THR A 61 -7.37 16.44 -28.61
CA THR A 61 -7.25 14.99 -28.50
C THR A 61 -8.34 14.27 -29.27
N ASP A 62 -7.97 13.20 -29.98
CA ASP A 62 -8.91 12.34 -30.68
C ASP A 62 -9.75 11.51 -29.68
N MET A 63 -11.00 11.22 -30.03
CA MET A 63 -11.89 10.40 -29.20
C MET A 63 -11.36 8.96 -29.03
N GLY A 64 -11.19 8.51 -27.78
CA GLY A 64 -10.84 7.13 -27.47
C GLY A 64 -11.98 6.16 -27.75
N ARG A 65 -11.94 5.44 -28.88
CA ARG A 65 -12.88 4.36 -29.20
C ARG A 65 -12.16 3.01 -29.24
N VAL A 66 -12.72 2.01 -28.57
CA VAL A 66 -12.28 0.61 -28.71
C VAL A 66 -13.16 -0.06 -29.75
N ALA A 67 -12.58 -0.42 -30.89
CA ALA A 67 -13.32 -1.12 -31.93
C ALA A 67 -13.63 -2.57 -31.48
N PRO A 68 -14.87 -3.07 -31.68
CA PRO A 68 -15.17 -4.47 -31.41
C PRO A 68 -14.35 -5.36 -32.36
N ASP A 69 -13.55 -6.25 -31.80
CA ASP A 69 -12.73 -7.24 -32.52
C ASP A 69 -12.89 -8.60 -31.85
N ARG A 70 -13.13 -9.65 -32.66
CA ARG A 70 -13.22 -11.03 -32.15
C ARG A 70 -11.93 -11.49 -31.49
N ARG A 71 -10.80 -10.86 -31.84
CA ARG A 71 -9.48 -11.15 -31.25
C ARG A 71 -9.41 -10.84 -29.76
N TRP A 72 -10.23 -9.92 -29.23
CA TRP A 72 -10.27 -9.63 -27.79
C TRP A 72 -10.72 -10.83 -26.95
N PHE A 73 -11.58 -11.67 -27.53
CA PHE A 73 -12.21 -12.80 -26.83
C PHE A 73 -11.50 -14.14 -27.11
N GLY A 74 -10.38 -14.13 -27.83
CA GLY A 74 -9.56 -15.31 -28.08
C GLY A 74 -8.41 -15.44 -27.07
N ASN A 75 -8.00 -16.67 -26.78
CA ASN A 75 -6.83 -16.92 -25.94
C ASN A 75 -5.57 -16.32 -26.58
N THR A 76 -4.99 -15.30 -25.93
CA THR A 76 -3.83 -14.56 -26.46
C THR A 76 -2.49 -15.25 -26.16
N ARG A 77 -2.43 -16.05 -25.09
CA ARG A 77 -1.26 -16.86 -24.70
C ARG A 77 -1.73 -18.22 -24.21
N VAL A 78 -1.22 -19.28 -24.82
CA VAL A 78 -1.47 -20.69 -24.42
C VAL A 78 -0.12 -21.37 -24.31
N ILE A 79 0.05 -22.19 -23.26
CA ILE A 79 1.24 -23.01 -23.04
C ILE A 79 0.80 -24.48 -22.95
N SER A 80 1.60 -25.40 -23.49
CA SER A 80 1.35 -26.83 -23.37
C SER A 80 1.82 -27.35 -22.00
N GLN A 81 1.21 -28.43 -21.53
CA GLN A 81 1.57 -29.02 -20.24
C GLN A 81 3.03 -29.52 -20.23
N ASP A 82 3.49 -30.14 -21.32
CA ASP A 82 4.85 -30.69 -21.42
C ASP A 82 5.90 -29.57 -21.44
N ALA A 83 5.66 -28.49 -22.18
CA ALA A 83 6.55 -27.34 -22.16
C ALA A 83 6.62 -26.73 -20.75
N LEU A 84 5.49 -26.65 -20.05
CA LEU A 84 5.42 -26.12 -18.70
C LEU A 84 6.23 -26.96 -17.69
N ASN A 85 6.14 -28.29 -17.78
CA ASN A 85 6.94 -29.20 -16.95
C ASN A 85 8.44 -29.07 -17.26
N HIS A 86 8.82 -29.10 -18.53
CA HIS A 86 10.22 -28.88 -18.94
C HIS A 86 10.78 -27.54 -18.42
N PHE A 87 9.96 -26.49 -18.43
CA PHE A 87 10.35 -25.18 -17.88
C PHE A 87 10.52 -25.20 -16.36
N ARG A 88 9.68 -25.94 -15.63
CA ARG A 88 9.83 -26.09 -14.18
C ARG A 88 11.15 -26.77 -13.83
N ASP A 89 11.48 -27.86 -14.50
CA ASP A 89 12.70 -28.63 -14.24
C ASP A 89 13.96 -27.81 -14.58
N SER A 90 13.98 -27.17 -15.76
CA SER A 90 15.10 -26.34 -16.20
C SER A 90 15.33 -25.12 -15.30
N LEU A 91 14.25 -24.54 -14.75
CA LEU A 91 14.34 -23.39 -13.85
C LEU A 91 14.72 -23.83 -12.44
N ALA A 92 14.26 -24.98 -11.96
CA ALA A 92 14.64 -25.49 -10.65
C ALA A 92 16.15 -25.73 -10.58
N GLU A 93 16.72 -26.38 -11.60
CA GLU A 93 18.16 -26.65 -11.72
C GLU A 93 19.01 -25.37 -11.65
N LYS A 94 18.57 -24.30 -12.35
CA LYS A 94 19.33 -23.04 -12.44
C LYS A 94 18.99 -22.02 -11.36
N SER A 95 17.85 -22.17 -10.66
CA SER A 95 17.41 -21.19 -9.67
C SER A 95 18.29 -21.09 -8.42
N HIS A 96 19.05 -22.16 -8.15
CA HIS A 96 19.95 -22.26 -7.01
C HIS A 96 21.40 -21.89 -7.35
N ASP A 97 21.75 -21.73 -8.63
CA ASP A 97 23.09 -21.33 -9.04
C ASP A 97 23.24 -19.79 -9.02
N PRO A 98 24.06 -19.22 -8.11
CA PRO A 98 24.22 -17.77 -7.98
C PRO A 98 24.96 -17.11 -9.16
N TYR A 99 25.64 -17.89 -10.00
CA TYR A 99 26.36 -17.38 -11.17
C TYR A 99 25.52 -17.38 -12.44
N SER A 100 24.39 -18.11 -12.44
CA SER A 100 23.49 -18.16 -13.58
C SER A 100 22.52 -16.96 -13.59
N VAL A 101 22.35 -16.34 -14.76
CA VAL A 101 21.58 -15.11 -14.90
C VAL A 101 20.43 -15.27 -15.90
N VAL A 102 19.21 -14.94 -15.47
CA VAL A 102 18.02 -14.93 -16.33
C VAL A 102 17.83 -13.56 -16.99
N LEU A 103 18.24 -13.42 -18.25
CA LEU A 103 18.24 -12.14 -18.99
C LEU A 103 16.84 -11.66 -19.44
N ARG A 104 15.95 -12.57 -19.87
CA ARG A 104 14.63 -12.21 -20.44
C ARG A 104 13.51 -12.93 -19.73
N ARG A 105 12.65 -12.16 -19.04
CA ARG A 105 11.52 -12.70 -18.25
C ARG A 105 10.15 -12.38 -18.79
N ASN A 106 10.02 -11.33 -19.60
CA ASN A 106 8.73 -10.76 -20.00
C ASN A 106 7.87 -11.65 -20.93
N LYS A 107 8.27 -12.91 -21.15
CA LYS A 107 7.54 -13.91 -21.94
C LYS A 107 7.26 -15.22 -21.19
N LEU A 108 7.73 -15.39 -19.95
CA LEU A 108 7.57 -16.62 -19.19
C LEU A 108 6.48 -16.46 -18.12
N PRO A 109 5.52 -17.40 -18.01
CA PRO A 109 4.48 -17.34 -16.99
C PRO A 109 5.03 -17.79 -15.62
N MET A 110 5.81 -16.92 -14.96
CA MET A 110 6.43 -17.23 -13.66
C MET A 110 5.43 -17.64 -12.58
N GLY A 111 4.20 -17.13 -12.63
CA GLY A 111 3.13 -17.52 -11.70
C GLY A 111 2.74 -19.00 -11.77
N LEU A 112 2.90 -19.66 -12.92
CA LEU A 112 2.65 -21.10 -13.07
C LEU A 112 3.87 -21.96 -12.69
N ILE A 113 5.06 -21.36 -12.69
CA ILE A 113 6.34 -22.04 -12.45
C ILE A 113 6.70 -22.01 -10.96
N GLN A 114 6.39 -20.92 -10.27
CA GLN A 114 6.71 -20.68 -8.86
C GLN A 114 5.65 -21.18 -7.88
N GLU A 115 4.81 -22.16 -8.25
CA GLU A 115 4.08 -22.88 -7.21
C GLU A 115 5.15 -23.49 -6.30
N PRO A 116 5.27 -23.05 -5.04
CA PRO A 116 6.18 -23.72 -4.16
C PRO A 116 5.64 -25.13 -4.08
N ASN A 117 6.50 -26.13 -4.30
CA ASN A 117 6.27 -27.44 -3.72
C ASN A 117 6.15 -27.21 -2.22
N LEU A 118 4.95 -26.83 -1.76
CA LEU A 118 4.51 -26.84 -0.38
C LEU A 118 4.39 -28.32 -0.03
N GLY A 119 5.55 -28.98 0.02
CA GLY A 119 5.70 -30.28 0.63
C GLY A 119 5.12 -30.12 2.02
N LYS A 120 3.92 -30.67 2.19
CA LYS A 120 3.16 -30.76 3.44
C LYS A 120 2.49 -29.49 4.00
N ALA A 121 2.65 -28.30 3.41
CA ALA A 121 2.21 -27.05 4.04
C ALA A 121 1.16 -26.25 3.24
N LYS A 122 0.02 -26.85 2.89
CA LYS A 122 -1.24 -26.10 2.61
C LYS A 122 -2.48 -27.00 2.58
N GLY A 123 -2.30 -28.31 2.38
CA GLY A 123 -3.33 -29.33 2.62
C GLY A 123 -3.59 -29.64 4.11
N MET A 124 -2.79 -29.07 5.01
CA MET A 124 -3.03 -29.00 6.46
C MET A 124 -2.75 -27.56 6.96
N ALA A 125 -3.10 -26.53 6.18
CA ALA A 125 -3.54 -25.30 6.84
C ALA A 125 -4.72 -25.79 7.69
N GLY A 126 -4.50 -25.91 9.00
CA GLY A 126 -5.36 -26.69 9.89
C GLY A 126 -6.81 -26.49 9.50
N ASN A 127 -7.52 -27.58 9.18
CA ASN A 127 -8.88 -27.57 8.63
C ASN A 127 -9.60 -26.34 9.13
N HIS A 128 -9.99 -25.44 8.23
CA HIS A 128 -10.47 -24.10 8.54
C HIS A 128 -11.60 -24.21 9.58
N ILE A 129 -11.24 -24.20 10.87
CA ILE A 129 -12.11 -24.77 11.91
C ILE A 129 -13.34 -23.90 12.10
N VAL A 130 -13.22 -22.64 11.73
CA VAL A 130 -14.28 -21.63 11.67
C VAL A 130 -15.39 -22.03 10.70
N ASP A 131 -15.09 -22.79 9.64
CA ASP A 131 -16.09 -23.25 8.66
C ASP A 131 -16.93 -24.42 9.21
N THR A 132 -16.34 -25.20 10.13
CA THR A 132 -16.99 -26.36 10.77
C THR A 132 -17.60 -26.04 12.14
N GLU A 133 -16.98 -25.13 12.89
CA GLU A 133 -17.34 -24.70 14.24
C GLU A 133 -17.23 -23.17 14.30
N PRO A 134 -18.26 -22.43 13.88
CA PRO A 134 -18.25 -20.97 13.97
C PRO A 134 -18.19 -20.53 15.45
N PHE A 135 -17.70 -19.32 15.69
CA PHE A 135 -17.44 -18.84 17.06
C PHE A 135 -18.71 -18.80 17.92
N SER A 136 -19.87 -18.48 17.35
CA SER A 136 -21.17 -18.47 18.03
C SER A 136 -21.57 -19.84 18.59
N ASP A 137 -21.19 -20.90 17.87
CA ASP A 137 -21.57 -22.27 18.18
C ASP A 137 -20.53 -22.93 19.09
N THR A 138 -19.31 -22.37 19.12
CA THR A 138 -18.21 -22.84 19.96
C THR A 138 -18.23 -22.18 21.35
N PHE A 139 -18.54 -20.88 21.44
CA PHE A 139 -18.55 -20.09 22.67
C PHE A 139 -19.70 -19.07 22.71
N GLY A 140 -20.27 -18.82 23.90
CA GLY A 140 -21.33 -17.83 24.11
C GLY A 140 -22.72 -18.44 24.35
N PRO A 141 -23.79 -17.62 24.36
CA PRO A 141 -25.14 -18.07 24.71
C PRO A 141 -25.74 -19.06 23.69
N GLY A 142 -25.26 -19.06 22.45
CA GLY A 142 -25.62 -20.01 21.39
C GLY A 142 -24.77 -21.29 21.34
N ALA A 143 -23.85 -21.50 22.30
CA ALA A 143 -22.83 -22.54 22.22
C ALA A 143 -23.41 -23.98 22.18
N GLN A 144 -23.19 -24.64 21.04
CA GLN A 144 -23.54 -26.03 20.76
C GLN A 144 -22.42 -27.01 21.15
N ARG A 145 -21.16 -26.56 21.20
CA ARG A 145 -20.02 -27.42 21.57
C ARG A 145 -20.08 -27.83 23.04
N LYS A 146 -20.32 -29.12 23.30
CA LYS A 146 -20.41 -29.68 24.67
C LYS A 146 -19.17 -30.45 25.11
N ARG A 147 -18.27 -30.84 24.20
CA ARG A 147 -17.05 -31.61 24.51
C ARG A 147 -15.85 -31.06 23.74
N PRO A 148 -14.65 -31.06 24.32
CA PRO A 148 -13.44 -30.72 23.58
C PRO A 148 -13.06 -31.87 22.64
N ASN A 149 -12.64 -31.54 21.42
CA ASN A 149 -12.02 -32.50 20.52
C ASN A 149 -10.55 -32.63 20.92
N LEU A 150 -10.24 -33.66 21.72
CA LEU A 150 -8.88 -33.92 22.21
C LEU A 150 -8.26 -35.02 21.36
N ASP A 151 -7.01 -34.85 20.95
CA ASP A 151 -6.24 -35.86 20.22
C ASP A 151 -5.61 -36.90 21.18
N VAL A 152 -6.36 -37.27 22.22
CA VAL A 152 -5.91 -38.15 23.30
C VAL A 152 -7.00 -39.15 23.61
N SER A 153 -6.65 -40.43 23.60
CA SER A 153 -7.63 -41.52 23.68
C SER A 153 -7.81 -42.07 25.11
N SER A 154 -6.83 -41.86 25.98
CA SER A 154 -6.82 -42.39 27.35
C SER A 154 -6.37 -41.36 28.39
N PHE A 155 -6.85 -41.54 29.63
CA PHE A 155 -6.44 -40.68 30.76
C PHE A 155 -4.94 -40.83 31.09
N GLU A 156 -4.35 -41.98 30.77
CA GLU A 156 -2.92 -42.23 30.95
C GLU A 156 -2.07 -41.47 29.91
N GLU A 157 -2.50 -41.39 28.65
CA GLU A 157 -1.86 -40.55 27.63
C GLU A 157 -1.96 -39.07 27.97
N LEU A 158 -3.11 -38.61 28.47
CA LEU A 158 -3.29 -37.23 28.93
C LEU A 158 -2.41 -36.92 30.15
N GLY A 159 -2.26 -37.90 31.04
CA GLY A 159 -1.34 -37.85 32.17
C GLY A 159 0.13 -37.79 31.72
N LYS A 160 0.51 -38.50 30.66
CA LYS A 160 1.86 -38.46 30.08
C LYS A 160 2.14 -37.15 29.36
N SER A 161 1.19 -36.59 28.61
CA SER A 161 1.34 -35.27 27.99
C SER A 161 1.39 -34.15 29.02
N GLY A 162 0.56 -34.23 30.06
CA GLY A 162 0.57 -33.27 31.18
C GLY A 162 1.80 -33.41 32.07
N ALA A 163 2.30 -34.62 32.29
CA ALA A 163 3.56 -34.85 33.00
C ALA A 163 4.76 -34.41 32.17
N GLY A 164 4.74 -34.61 30.84
CA GLY A 164 5.72 -34.09 29.89
C GLY A 164 5.79 -32.56 29.94
N ALA A 165 4.65 -31.87 29.86
CA ALA A 165 4.58 -30.42 30.01
C ALA A 165 5.09 -29.95 31.39
N ARG A 166 4.74 -30.66 32.47
CA ARG A 166 5.28 -30.35 33.81
C ARG A 166 6.76 -30.65 33.97
N THR A 167 7.29 -31.65 33.28
CA THR A 167 8.73 -31.94 33.29
C THR A 167 9.48 -30.96 32.42
N GLU A 168 8.90 -30.48 31.32
CA GLU A 168 9.43 -29.33 30.57
C GLU A 168 9.43 -28.07 31.45
N ASP A 169 8.30 -27.74 32.11
CA ASP A 169 8.20 -26.60 33.04
C ASP A 169 9.16 -26.73 34.25
N GLN A 170 9.35 -27.94 34.79
CA GLN A 170 10.26 -28.20 35.93
C GLN A 170 11.73 -28.31 35.53
N LEU A 171 12.04 -28.88 34.36
CA LEU A 171 13.40 -28.88 33.81
C LEU A 171 13.83 -27.48 33.38
N GLU A 172 12.90 -26.62 32.96
CA GLU A 172 13.15 -25.18 32.76
C GLU A 172 13.39 -24.45 34.09
N ALA A 173 12.76 -24.87 35.19
CA ALA A 173 12.91 -24.25 36.52
C ALA A 173 14.17 -24.70 37.31
N ASP A 174 14.59 -25.97 37.19
CA ASP A 174 15.71 -26.55 37.97
C ASP A 174 17.05 -26.61 37.20
N ALA A 175 17.12 -26.17 35.94
CA ALA A 175 18.38 -26.08 35.22
C ALA A 175 19.27 -24.94 35.80
N PRO A 176 20.52 -25.21 36.21
CA PRO A 176 21.46 -24.17 36.68
C PRO A 176 21.93 -23.22 35.57
N THR A 177 21.39 -23.38 34.36
CA THR A 177 21.57 -22.51 33.20
C THR A 177 20.20 -22.17 32.64
N PRO A 178 19.88 -20.89 32.41
CA PRO A 178 18.56 -20.46 31.96
C PRO A 178 18.14 -21.19 30.67
N SER A 179 16.84 -21.49 30.54
CA SER A 179 16.27 -22.14 29.37
C SER A 179 16.59 -21.36 28.09
N LEU A 180 16.62 -22.04 26.93
CA LEU A 180 16.92 -21.40 25.63
C LEU A 180 15.90 -20.31 25.27
N ASP A 181 14.70 -20.38 25.82
CA ASP A 181 13.64 -19.38 25.63
C ASP A 181 13.70 -18.27 26.68
N ASP A 182 14.22 -18.52 27.89
CA ASP A 182 14.60 -17.45 28.84
C ASP A 182 15.83 -16.67 28.37
N ILE A 183 16.83 -17.32 27.76
CA ILE A 183 17.99 -16.64 27.16
C ILE A 183 17.55 -15.81 25.94
N LYS A 184 16.56 -16.27 25.16
CA LYS A 184 15.98 -15.49 24.05
C LYS A 184 15.07 -14.36 24.53
N ASN A 185 14.35 -14.55 25.64
CA ASN A 185 13.49 -13.53 26.23
C ASN A 185 14.26 -12.50 27.07
N VAL A 186 15.43 -12.83 27.60
CA VAL A 186 16.39 -11.84 28.15
C VAL A 186 16.85 -10.86 27.04
N ASN A 187 16.89 -11.30 25.77
CA ASN A 187 17.17 -10.44 24.61
C ASN A 187 15.92 -9.80 23.97
N LYS A 188 14.71 -10.08 24.47
CA LYS A 188 13.48 -9.32 24.18
C LYS A 188 13.04 -8.58 25.44
N SER A 189 13.65 -7.41 25.63
CA SER A 189 13.25 -6.39 26.60
C SER A 189 13.21 -6.84 28.08
N LYS A 190 14.38 -6.98 28.69
CA LYS A 190 14.80 -6.28 29.92
C LYS A 190 16.27 -6.67 30.21
N PRO A 191 17.22 -5.73 30.31
CA PRO A 191 18.57 -6.08 30.75
C PRO A 191 18.50 -6.47 32.23
N ALA A 192 18.87 -7.71 32.57
CA ALA A 192 19.29 -8.08 33.92
C ALA A 192 20.70 -7.48 34.14
N VAL A 193 21.08 -6.94 35.30
CA VAL A 193 20.99 -7.55 36.62
C VAL A 193 20.94 -6.48 37.71
N SER A 194 19.91 -6.51 38.54
CA SER A 194 20.08 -6.31 39.99
C SER A 194 19.01 -7.11 40.73
N LEU A 195 19.46 -8.25 41.29
CA LEU A 195 18.94 -8.94 42.48
C LEU A 195 17.41 -9.06 42.63
N GLY A 196 16.94 -10.29 42.38
CA GLY A 196 15.64 -10.89 42.74
C GLY A 196 14.67 -10.11 43.63
N VAL A 197 13.67 -9.47 43.01
CA VAL A 197 12.44 -8.98 43.68
C VAL A 197 11.16 -9.33 42.88
N ASP A 198 11.21 -10.19 41.86
CA ASP A 198 10.00 -10.46 41.04
C ASP A 198 9.08 -11.58 41.60
N GLN A 199 9.26 -12.01 42.85
CA GLN A 199 8.33 -12.91 43.56
C GLN A 199 7.86 -12.34 44.92
N VAL A 200 7.70 -11.02 45.03
CA VAL A 200 7.00 -10.41 46.16
C VAL A 200 5.71 -9.81 45.62
N ASP A 201 4.57 -10.21 46.22
CA ASP A 201 3.25 -9.66 45.93
C ASP A 201 3.33 -8.14 45.72
N GLN A 202 2.76 -7.65 44.60
CA GLN A 202 2.77 -6.24 44.20
C GLN A 202 2.20 -5.29 45.28
N ASP A 203 1.50 -5.83 46.28
CA ASP A 203 0.95 -5.08 47.41
C ASP A 203 1.96 -4.84 48.55
N GLN A 204 3.18 -5.40 48.49
CA GLN A 204 4.18 -5.30 49.57
C GLN A 204 5.47 -4.56 49.19
N ILE A 205 5.58 -4.01 47.99
CA ILE A 205 6.74 -3.19 47.60
C ILE A 205 6.42 -1.72 47.98
N PRO A 206 7.21 -1.05 48.85
CA PRO A 206 7.08 0.39 49.05
C PRO A 206 7.18 1.09 47.70
N PHE A 207 6.25 2.02 47.45
CA PHE A 207 5.93 2.67 46.17
C PHE A 207 7.10 3.32 45.38
N ASP A 208 8.33 3.32 45.92
CA ASP A 208 9.42 4.23 45.51
C ASP A 208 10.59 3.54 44.75
N LEU A 209 10.51 2.25 44.40
CA LEU A 209 11.58 1.56 43.65
C LEU A 209 11.19 1.05 42.25
N GLY A 210 9.93 1.23 41.83
CA GLY A 210 9.42 0.72 40.54
C GLY A 210 9.63 1.63 39.32
N ASP A 211 10.10 2.87 39.51
CA ASP A 211 10.02 3.95 38.51
C ASP A 211 11.35 4.29 37.78
N LEU A 212 12.36 3.41 37.84
CA LEU A 212 13.56 3.54 36.98
C LEU A 212 13.23 3.10 35.54
N ARG A 213 12.46 3.91 34.81
CA ARG A 213 12.28 3.76 33.36
C ARG A 213 13.62 4.00 32.66
N ASN A 214 14.04 3.07 31.80
CA ASN A 214 15.20 3.24 30.91
C ASN A 214 15.07 4.57 30.14
N SER A 215 16.16 5.34 30.09
CA SER A 215 16.22 6.61 29.38
C SER A 215 15.80 6.46 27.91
N ASN A 216 15.17 7.51 27.36
CA ASN A 216 14.71 7.51 25.98
C ASN A 216 15.87 7.27 25.00
N ARG A 217 15.74 6.26 24.13
CA ARG A 217 16.71 5.96 23.08
C ARG A 217 16.99 7.18 22.20
N GLU A 218 18.26 7.57 22.11
CA GLU A 218 18.67 8.80 21.42
C GLU A 218 18.27 8.81 19.93
N ALA A 219 17.93 9.99 19.41
CA ALA A 219 17.64 10.19 17.99
C ALA A 219 18.84 9.91 17.07
N ALA A 220 20.07 9.94 17.62
CA ALA A 220 21.31 9.67 16.87
C ALA A 220 21.31 8.25 16.25
N TYR A 221 20.79 7.26 16.97
CA TYR A 221 20.67 5.86 16.50
C TYR A 221 19.67 5.69 15.36
N ARG A 222 18.69 6.59 15.23
CA ARG A 222 17.62 6.53 14.21
C ARG A 222 18.02 7.17 12.87
N LYS A 223 19.19 7.80 12.75
CA LYS A 223 19.57 8.56 11.54
C LYS A 223 19.65 7.69 10.27
N GLY A 224 19.97 6.41 10.38
CA GLY A 224 20.05 5.46 9.26
C GLY A 224 18.71 4.92 8.76
N THR A 225 17.61 5.15 9.49
CA THR A 225 16.29 4.54 9.23
C THR A 225 15.27 5.53 8.64
N SER A 226 15.72 6.75 8.30
CA SER A 226 14.86 7.82 7.79
C SER A 226 14.18 7.45 6.45
N LYS A 227 12.86 7.74 6.34
CA LYS A 227 12.07 7.58 5.10
C LYS A 227 12.74 8.22 3.88
N ARG A 228 13.41 9.36 4.07
CA ARG A 228 14.14 10.06 2.99
C ARG A 228 15.26 9.20 2.40
N ILE A 229 16.05 8.53 3.25
CA ILE A 229 17.18 7.70 2.82
C ILE A 229 16.67 6.42 2.14
N TRP A 230 15.62 5.82 2.69
CA TRP A 230 14.99 4.65 2.08
C TRP A 230 14.34 4.97 0.73
N ALA A 231 13.75 6.15 0.56
CA ALA A 231 13.25 6.60 -0.74
C ALA A 231 14.38 6.74 -1.78
N GLU A 232 15.54 7.27 -1.38
CA GLU A 232 16.73 7.33 -2.24
C GLU A 232 17.25 5.93 -2.60
N LEU A 233 17.29 5.01 -1.62
CA LEU A 233 17.66 3.61 -1.87
C LEU A 233 16.75 2.98 -2.93
N TYR A 234 15.42 3.10 -2.79
CA TYR A 234 14.49 2.50 -3.74
C TYR A 234 14.58 3.13 -5.13
N LYS A 235 14.90 4.44 -5.25
CA LYS A 235 15.20 5.07 -6.55
C LYS A 235 16.46 4.48 -7.20
N VAL A 236 17.52 4.26 -6.43
CA VAL A 236 18.78 3.64 -6.89
C VAL A 236 18.51 2.21 -7.34
N ILE A 237 17.80 1.43 -6.52
CA ILE A 237 17.40 0.07 -6.87
C ILE A 237 16.60 0.12 -8.17
N ASP A 238 15.56 0.96 -8.29
CA ASP A 238 14.70 1.02 -9.49
C ASP A 238 15.46 1.40 -10.76
N SER A 239 16.39 2.35 -10.65
CA SER A 239 17.17 2.86 -11.79
C SER A 239 18.37 2.01 -12.17
N SER A 240 18.75 1.03 -11.35
CA SER A 240 19.90 0.15 -11.59
C SER A 240 19.49 -1.16 -12.27
N ASP A 241 20.38 -1.63 -13.15
CA ASP A 241 20.31 -2.95 -13.78
C ASP A 241 21.10 -3.98 -12.97
N VAL A 242 22.25 -3.54 -12.42
CA VAL A 242 23.14 -4.31 -11.57
C VAL A 242 23.28 -3.58 -10.23
N ILE A 243 23.19 -4.33 -9.14
CA ILE A 243 23.31 -3.83 -7.77
C ILE A 243 24.57 -4.43 -7.16
N ILE A 244 25.48 -3.55 -6.73
CA ILE A 244 26.66 -3.91 -5.97
C ILE A 244 26.37 -3.62 -4.50
N HIS A 245 26.37 -4.66 -3.67
CA HIS A 245 26.25 -4.54 -2.23
C HIS A 245 27.64 -4.53 -1.60
N VAL A 246 28.01 -3.40 -1.00
CA VAL A 246 29.34 -3.20 -0.41
C VAL A 246 29.30 -3.56 1.06
N LEU A 247 30.21 -4.46 1.47
CA LEU A 247 30.36 -4.97 2.83
C LEU A 247 31.71 -4.53 3.43
N ASP A 248 31.79 -4.44 4.76
CA ASP A 248 33.05 -4.20 5.47
C ASP A 248 33.73 -5.55 5.79
N SER A 249 34.99 -5.73 5.40
CA SER A 249 35.77 -6.97 5.58
C SER A 249 35.91 -7.42 7.03
N ARG A 250 35.82 -6.49 7.99
CA ARG A 250 35.98 -6.76 9.42
C ARG A 250 34.78 -7.49 10.01
N ASP A 251 33.59 -7.21 9.49
CA ASP A 251 32.33 -7.86 9.87
C ASP A 251 31.34 -7.88 8.68
N PRO A 252 31.54 -8.79 7.70
CA PRO A 252 30.71 -8.83 6.50
C PRO A 252 29.26 -9.20 6.79
N GLU A 253 29.01 -10.14 7.70
CA GLU A 253 27.65 -10.57 8.11
C GLU A 253 26.90 -9.44 8.82
N GLY A 254 27.54 -8.74 9.77
CA GLY A 254 26.90 -7.63 10.48
C GLY A 254 26.56 -6.42 9.60
N THR A 255 27.23 -6.28 8.46
CA THR A 255 26.99 -5.22 7.45
C THR A 255 26.16 -5.69 6.25
N LEU A 256 25.71 -6.94 6.22
CA LEU A 256 24.88 -7.50 5.17
C LEU A 256 23.39 -7.17 5.38
N CYS A 257 22.80 -6.37 4.50
CA CYS A 257 21.37 -6.03 4.61
C CYS A 257 20.46 -7.12 3.99
N ASN A 258 20.19 -8.19 4.74
CA ASN A 258 19.35 -9.31 4.27
C ASN A 258 17.94 -8.86 3.85
N SER A 259 17.32 -7.92 4.56
CA SER A 259 15.98 -7.42 4.22
C SER A 259 15.91 -6.82 2.80
N VAL A 260 16.92 -6.04 2.41
CA VAL A 260 16.98 -5.42 1.07
C VAL A 260 17.23 -6.48 0.01
N LEU A 261 18.12 -7.43 0.27
CA LEU A 261 18.41 -8.53 -0.65
C LEU A 261 17.17 -9.41 -0.89
N GLU A 262 16.42 -9.72 0.16
CA GLU A 262 15.15 -10.43 0.05
C GLU A 262 14.11 -9.66 -0.77
N THR A 263 13.96 -8.35 -0.55
CA THR A 263 13.04 -7.51 -1.32
C THR A 263 13.42 -7.50 -2.79
N VAL A 264 14.71 -7.36 -3.11
CA VAL A 264 15.20 -7.43 -4.50
C VAL A 264 14.93 -8.81 -5.10
N ARG A 265 15.13 -9.90 -4.35
CA ARG A 265 14.86 -11.27 -4.81
C ARG A 265 13.36 -11.53 -5.05
N LYS A 266 12.47 -11.00 -4.19
CA LYS A 266 11.01 -11.18 -4.29
C LYS A 266 10.40 -10.29 -5.39
N GLU A 267 10.68 -8.99 -5.36
CA GLU A 267 10.02 -8.01 -6.23
C GLU A 267 10.76 -7.76 -7.55
N ARG A 268 12.10 -7.78 -7.53
CA ARG A 268 12.95 -7.27 -8.62
C ARG A 268 14.02 -8.27 -9.05
N SER A 269 13.69 -9.56 -9.13
CA SER A 269 14.68 -10.61 -9.36
C SER A 269 15.39 -10.54 -10.73
N HIS A 270 14.97 -9.68 -11.67
CA HIS A 270 15.69 -9.45 -12.93
C HIS A 270 16.97 -8.63 -12.74
N LYS A 271 17.13 -7.98 -11.58
CA LYS A 271 18.34 -7.22 -11.23
C LYS A 271 19.40 -8.17 -10.71
N GLN A 272 20.63 -7.94 -11.14
CA GLN A 272 21.77 -8.76 -10.74
C GLN A 272 22.37 -8.21 -9.46
N VAL A 273 22.65 -9.06 -8.48
CA VAL A 273 23.24 -8.67 -7.20
C VAL A 273 24.64 -9.26 -7.09
N ILE A 274 25.61 -8.41 -6.77
CA ILE A 274 27.02 -8.76 -6.56
C ILE A 274 27.42 -8.24 -5.18
N LEU A 275 28.14 -9.03 -4.38
CA LEU A 275 28.70 -8.53 -3.12
C LEU A 275 30.15 -8.11 -3.33
N VAL A 276 30.54 -6.99 -2.73
CA VAL A 276 31.93 -6.50 -2.74
C VAL A 276 32.38 -6.32 -1.30
N ILE A 277 33.34 -7.13 -0.87
CA ILE A 277 33.98 -7.02 0.44
C ILE A 277 35.07 -5.96 0.32
N ASN A 278 34.85 -4.80 0.93
CA ASN A 278 35.77 -3.69 0.91
C ASN A 278 36.58 -3.59 2.21
N LYS A 279 37.67 -2.81 2.20
CA LYS A 279 38.62 -2.64 3.32
C LYS A 279 39.41 -3.91 3.66
N VAL A 280 39.70 -4.73 2.66
CA VAL A 280 40.45 -5.99 2.86
C VAL A 280 41.87 -5.79 3.39
N ASP A 281 42.37 -4.54 3.37
CA ASP A 281 43.63 -4.11 3.98
C ASP A 281 43.61 -4.10 5.51
N LEU A 282 42.42 -4.08 6.13
CA LEU A 282 42.24 -4.03 7.58
C LEU A 282 42.13 -5.41 8.24
N VAL A 283 42.20 -6.49 7.46
CA VAL A 283 42.06 -7.87 7.94
C VAL A 283 43.19 -8.75 7.35
N PRO A 284 43.53 -9.89 7.98
CA PRO A 284 44.46 -10.83 7.38
C PRO A 284 43.94 -11.40 6.05
N THR A 285 44.86 -11.75 5.15
CA THR A 285 44.53 -12.23 3.78
C THR A 285 43.70 -13.52 3.79
N TRP A 286 44.01 -14.45 4.69
CA TRP A 286 43.29 -15.73 4.82
C TRP A 286 41.83 -15.53 5.27
N VAL A 287 41.55 -14.51 6.10
CA VAL A 287 40.19 -14.15 6.54
C VAL A 287 39.37 -13.70 5.34
N THR A 288 39.94 -12.83 4.51
CA THR A 288 39.31 -12.39 3.25
C THR A 288 39.01 -13.58 2.33
N ALA A 289 39.97 -14.49 2.12
CA ALA A 289 39.78 -15.68 1.29
C ALA A 289 38.62 -16.55 1.78
N LYS A 290 38.54 -16.82 3.09
CA LYS A 290 37.47 -17.62 3.69
C LYS A 290 36.11 -16.92 3.59
N TRP A 291 36.03 -15.60 3.79
CA TRP A 291 34.79 -14.84 3.61
C TRP A 291 34.31 -14.82 2.15
N VAL A 292 35.20 -14.63 1.19
CA VAL A 292 34.87 -14.71 -0.25
C VAL A 292 34.28 -16.10 -0.55
N LYS A 293 34.95 -17.17 -0.12
CA LYS A 293 34.48 -18.56 -0.29
C LYS A 293 33.12 -18.83 0.37
N HIS A 294 32.88 -18.27 1.55
CA HIS A 294 31.62 -18.42 2.27
C HIS A 294 30.47 -17.72 1.54
N LEU A 295 30.64 -16.44 1.21
CA LEU A 295 29.60 -15.62 0.59
C LEU A 295 29.38 -15.97 -0.89
N SER A 296 30.39 -16.46 -1.60
CA SER A 296 30.28 -16.90 -3.01
C SER A 296 29.25 -18.02 -3.20
N ARG A 297 28.87 -18.73 -2.14
CA ARG A 297 27.80 -19.74 -2.16
C ARG A 297 26.42 -19.13 -2.40
N THR A 298 26.21 -17.88 -2.01
CA THR A 298 24.90 -17.21 -2.08
C THR A 298 24.84 -16.16 -3.18
N TYR A 299 25.91 -15.38 -3.37
CA TYR A 299 26.02 -14.35 -4.40
C TYR A 299 27.46 -14.26 -4.90
N PRO A 300 27.71 -13.88 -6.16
CA PRO A 300 29.06 -13.61 -6.64
C PRO A 300 29.73 -12.55 -5.76
N THR A 301 30.89 -12.87 -5.19
CA THR A 301 31.60 -12.00 -4.25
C THR A 301 33.00 -11.64 -4.73
N LEU A 302 33.36 -10.37 -4.62
CA LEU A 302 34.69 -9.86 -4.94
C LEU A 302 35.32 -9.18 -3.73
N ALA A 303 36.64 -9.33 -3.59
CA ALA A 303 37.44 -8.58 -2.64
C ALA A 303 37.95 -7.26 -3.27
N MET A 304 37.92 -6.17 -2.51
CA MET A 304 38.35 -4.85 -2.98
C MET A 304 39.08 -4.05 -1.89
N HIS A 305 40.19 -3.41 -2.27
CA HIS A 305 40.80 -2.34 -1.49
C HIS A 305 40.67 -1.03 -2.27
N SER A 306 39.93 -0.07 -1.69
CA SER A 306 39.58 1.18 -2.34
C SER A 306 40.59 2.28 -2.03
N ASN A 307 41.53 2.50 -2.93
CA ASN A 307 42.48 3.61 -2.88
C ASN A 307 42.78 4.07 -4.30
N ILE A 308 42.90 5.38 -4.53
CA ILE A 308 43.11 5.96 -5.87
C ILE A 308 44.46 5.52 -6.46
N ASN A 309 45.50 5.41 -5.61
CA ASN A 309 46.87 5.14 -6.06
C ASN A 309 47.24 3.65 -5.98
N ASN A 310 46.81 2.96 -4.93
CA ASN A 310 47.17 1.55 -4.68
C ASN A 310 45.90 0.73 -4.42
N SER A 311 45.19 0.35 -5.47
CA SER A 311 43.94 -0.40 -5.37
C SER A 311 44.13 -1.90 -5.57
N PHE A 312 43.33 -2.71 -4.89
CA PHE A 312 43.21 -4.15 -5.17
C PHE A 312 41.81 -4.47 -5.68
N GLY A 313 41.69 -5.37 -6.66
CA GLY A 313 40.40 -5.85 -7.20
C GLY A 313 39.71 -4.94 -8.21
N LYS A 314 40.33 -3.81 -8.59
CA LYS A 314 39.82 -2.85 -9.58
C LYS A 314 39.61 -3.50 -10.96
N GLY A 315 40.60 -4.23 -11.46
CA GLY A 315 40.55 -4.92 -12.77
C GLY A 315 39.43 -5.96 -12.82
N ALA A 316 39.35 -6.81 -11.78
CA ALA A 316 38.31 -7.83 -11.63
C ALA A 316 36.89 -7.24 -11.66
N LEU A 317 36.65 -6.13 -10.94
CA LEU A 317 35.34 -5.47 -10.95
C LEU A 317 35.01 -4.86 -12.31
N ILE A 318 35.99 -4.25 -13.00
CA ILE A 318 35.79 -3.71 -14.35
C ILE A 318 35.48 -4.83 -15.35
N GLN A 319 36.18 -5.96 -15.28
CA GLN A 319 35.94 -7.12 -16.13
C GLN A 319 34.52 -7.67 -15.94
N LEU A 320 34.08 -7.83 -14.69
CA LEU A 320 32.73 -8.28 -14.38
C LEU A 320 31.66 -7.31 -14.91
N LEU A 321 31.86 -6.00 -14.75
CA LEU A 321 30.93 -5.00 -15.29
C LEU A 321 30.90 -4.98 -16.83
N ARG A 322 32.04 -5.26 -17.49
CA ARG A 322 32.08 -5.44 -18.95
C ARG A 322 31.29 -6.67 -19.40
N GLN A 323 31.39 -7.79 -18.68
CA GLN A 323 30.58 -8.99 -18.95
C GLN A 323 29.08 -8.66 -18.89
N PHE A 324 28.62 -7.94 -17.86
CA PHE A 324 27.23 -7.45 -17.80
C PHE A 324 26.89 -6.47 -18.94
N SER A 325 27.85 -5.66 -19.40
CA SER A 325 27.70 -4.79 -20.58
C SER A 325 27.46 -5.52 -21.89
N VAL A 326 28.09 -6.69 -22.05
CA VAL A 326 27.88 -7.57 -23.20
C VAL A 326 26.54 -8.31 -23.09
N LEU A 327 26.21 -8.81 -21.90
CA LEU A 327 24.94 -9.51 -21.65
C LEU A 327 23.72 -8.63 -21.93
N HIS A 328 23.79 -7.33 -21.63
CA HIS A 328 22.75 -6.34 -21.94
C HIS A 328 23.11 -5.49 -23.16
N SER A 329 23.47 -6.13 -24.27
CA SER A 329 23.74 -5.46 -25.56
C SER A 329 22.51 -4.76 -26.16
N ASP A 330 21.30 -5.18 -25.78
CA ASP A 330 20.06 -4.54 -26.18
C ASP A 330 19.86 -3.15 -25.56
N LYS A 331 20.52 -2.90 -24.42
CA LYS A 331 20.54 -1.61 -23.75
C LYS A 331 21.73 -0.78 -24.22
N LYS A 332 21.44 0.49 -24.54
CA LYS A 332 22.48 1.47 -24.92
C LYS A 332 23.48 1.71 -23.80
N GLN A 333 22.99 1.75 -22.57
CA GLN A 333 23.77 1.97 -21.36
C GLN A 333 23.24 1.13 -20.21
N ILE A 334 24.11 0.84 -19.25
CA ILE A 334 23.81 0.08 -18.04
C ILE A 334 24.07 0.96 -16.83
N SER A 335 23.16 0.90 -15.87
CA SER A 335 23.28 1.57 -14.58
C SER A 335 23.62 0.57 -13.47
N VAL A 336 24.66 0.86 -12.70
CA VAL A 336 25.17 0.04 -11.60
C VAL A 336 24.98 0.79 -10.29
N GLY A 337 24.11 0.30 -9.41
CA GLY A 337 23.84 0.93 -8.12
C GLY A 337 24.71 0.37 -7.00
N LEU A 338 25.34 1.23 -6.20
CA LEU A 338 26.10 0.81 -5.02
C LEU A 338 25.23 0.97 -3.76
N ILE A 339 24.97 -0.13 -3.05
CA ILE A 339 24.19 -0.17 -1.80
C ILE A 339 25.03 -0.72 -0.63
N GLY A 340 24.62 -0.46 0.61
CA GLY A 340 25.28 -0.99 1.82
C GLY A 340 25.30 0.00 2.97
N TYR A 341 25.81 -0.44 4.13
CA TYR A 341 25.88 0.36 5.36
C TYR A 341 26.66 1.69 5.18
N PRO A 342 26.44 2.70 6.03
CA PRO A 342 27.32 3.87 6.11
C PRO A 342 28.79 3.45 6.32
N ASN A 343 29.74 4.26 5.83
CA ASN A 343 31.19 4.05 6.03
C ASN A 343 31.82 2.75 5.49
N VAL A 344 31.10 1.88 4.76
CA VAL A 344 31.68 0.70 4.09
C VAL A 344 32.58 1.05 2.89
N GLY A 345 32.51 2.29 2.38
CA GLY A 345 33.39 2.79 1.31
C GLY A 345 32.80 2.81 -0.11
N LYS A 346 31.47 2.89 -0.25
CA LYS A 346 30.77 3.02 -1.55
C LYS A 346 31.34 4.11 -2.47
N SER A 347 31.40 5.34 -1.97
CA SER A 347 31.94 6.49 -2.73
C SER A 347 33.45 6.35 -3.00
N SER A 348 34.19 5.66 -2.13
CA SER A 348 35.62 5.37 -2.33
C SER A 348 35.86 4.37 -3.47
N ILE A 349 35.00 3.36 -3.62
CA ILE A 349 35.04 2.41 -4.74
C ILE A 349 34.87 3.16 -6.07
N ILE A 350 33.90 4.08 -6.14
CA ILE A 350 33.64 4.90 -7.33
C ILE A 350 34.87 5.73 -7.70
N ASN A 351 35.46 6.41 -6.71
CA ASN A 351 36.67 7.21 -6.91
C ASN A 351 37.87 6.36 -7.37
N THR A 352 38.01 5.15 -6.84
CA THR A 352 39.06 4.19 -7.21
C THR A 352 38.89 3.70 -8.64
N LEU A 353 37.68 3.32 -9.04
CA LEU A 353 37.36 2.94 -10.42
C LEU A 353 37.61 4.09 -11.39
N LYS A 354 37.40 5.33 -10.94
CA LYS A 354 37.68 6.53 -11.72
C LYS A 354 39.11 7.04 -11.69
N LYS A 355 39.97 6.50 -10.82
CA LYS A 355 41.33 7.00 -10.54
C LYS A 355 41.38 8.51 -10.21
N LYS A 356 40.27 9.09 -9.75
CA LYS A 356 40.18 10.51 -9.35
C LYS A 356 39.06 10.72 -8.33
N LYS A 357 39.16 11.79 -7.53
CA LYS A 357 38.14 12.16 -6.54
C LYS A 357 36.93 12.81 -7.24
N VAL A 358 35.88 12.01 -7.50
CA VAL A 358 34.60 12.47 -8.07
C VAL A 358 33.54 12.64 -6.98
N CYS A 359 33.44 11.67 -6.08
CA CYS A 359 32.52 11.67 -4.95
C CYS A 359 33.23 12.18 -3.69
N ASN A 360 32.51 12.96 -2.87
CA ASN A 360 33.01 13.36 -1.56
C ASN A 360 33.11 12.13 -0.64
N VAL A 361 34.23 12.05 0.09
CA VAL A 361 34.54 10.96 1.01
C VAL A 361 35.06 11.55 2.31
N ALA A 362 34.56 11.03 3.43
CA ALA A 362 34.98 11.40 4.77
C ALA A 362 34.86 10.17 5.68
N PRO A 363 35.65 10.07 6.77
CA PRO A 363 35.55 8.98 7.75
C PRO A 363 34.31 9.09 8.65
N ILE A 364 33.50 10.14 8.49
CA ILE A 364 32.27 10.37 9.23
C ILE A 364 31.06 9.85 8.45
N PRO A 365 30.08 9.19 9.13
CA PRO A 365 28.88 8.74 8.46
C PRO A 365 28.01 9.91 7.99
N GLY A 366 27.27 9.67 6.90
CA GLY A 366 26.31 10.61 6.33
C GLY A 366 26.92 11.71 5.46
N GLU A 367 28.12 11.49 4.89
CA GLU A 367 28.72 12.38 3.90
C GLU A 367 27.88 12.42 2.61
N THR A 368 27.64 11.25 2.00
CA THR A 368 26.71 11.11 0.86
C THR A 368 25.27 11.16 1.37
N LYS A 369 24.55 12.23 1.02
CA LYS A 369 23.16 12.46 1.47
C LYS A 369 22.10 12.18 0.39
N VAL A 370 22.48 12.25 -0.87
CA VAL A 370 21.60 12.16 -2.05
C VAL A 370 22.32 11.33 -3.10
N TRP A 371 21.57 10.57 -3.89
CA TRP A 371 22.14 9.78 -4.98
C TRP A 371 22.76 10.64 -6.09
N GLN A 372 23.75 10.11 -6.79
CA GLN A 372 24.41 10.80 -7.91
C GLN A 372 24.86 9.81 -8.99
N TYR A 373 24.76 10.23 -10.25
CA TYR A 373 25.24 9.48 -11.41
C TYR A 373 26.69 9.83 -11.73
N VAL A 374 27.53 8.80 -11.87
CA VAL A 374 28.93 8.92 -12.29
C VAL A 374 29.16 8.00 -13.49
N SER A 375 29.45 8.56 -14.66
CA SER A 375 29.74 7.75 -15.87
C SER A 375 31.12 7.12 -15.75
N LEU A 376 31.25 5.79 -15.68
CA LEU A 376 32.56 5.11 -15.68
C LEU A 376 33.14 5.05 -17.10
N MET A 377 32.34 4.53 -18.04
CA MET A 377 32.61 4.43 -19.48
C MET A 377 31.42 5.00 -20.24
N LYS A 378 31.50 5.18 -21.57
CA LYS A 378 30.36 5.67 -22.39
C LYS A 378 29.08 4.83 -22.19
N ARG A 379 29.20 3.53 -21.91
CA ARG A 379 28.07 2.59 -21.71
C ARG A 379 27.74 2.29 -20.24
N ILE A 380 28.61 2.56 -19.27
CA ILE A 380 28.42 2.13 -17.87
C ILE A 380 28.34 3.36 -16.97
N TYR A 381 27.22 3.49 -16.26
CA TYR A 381 26.97 4.51 -15.27
C TYR A 381 26.91 3.89 -13.88
N MET A 382 27.63 4.47 -12.93
CA MET A 382 27.53 4.11 -11.52
C MET A 382 26.62 5.09 -10.78
N ILE A 383 25.90 4.58 -9.79
CA ILE A 383 25.01 5.36 -8.94
C ILE A 383 25.48 5.20 -7.49
N ASP A 384 25.91 6.30 -6.89
CA ASP A 384 26.25 6.35 -5.46
C ASP A 384 24.97 6.52 -4.63
N CYS A 385 24.84 5.81 -3.52
CA CYS A 385 23.66 5.83 -2.64
C CYS A 385 24.08 6.24 -1.22
N PRO A 386 23.25 7.00 -0.47
CA PRO A 386 23.45 7.14 0.97
C PRO A 386 23.48 5.77 1.68
N GLY A 387 24.20 5.69 2.80
CA GLY A 387 24.25 4.46 3.61
C GLY A 387 22.92 4.15 4.29
N ILE A 388 22.53 2.88 4.31
CA ILE A 388 21.27 2.42 4.88
C ILE A 388 21.50 1.53 6.10
N VAL A 389 20.55 1.56 7.04
CA VAL A 389 20.55 0.66 8.19
C VAL A 389 19.16 0.04 8.32
N PRO A 390 19.02 -1.27 8.11
CA PRO A 390 17.79 -2.01 8.38
C PRO A 390 17.34 -1.86 9.83
N VAL A 391 16.03 -1.77 10.05
CA VAL A 391 15.45 -1.81 11.41
C VAL A 391 15.37 -3.27 11.85
N SER A 392 16.51 -3.87 12.19
CA SER A 392 16.54 -5.21 12.77
C SER A 392 16.28 -5.14 14.27
N LYS A 393 15.30 -5.90 14.76
CA LYS A 393 14.97 -5.97 16.20
C LYS A 393 16.10 -6.58 17.06
N GLY A 394 17.09 -7.24 16.43
CA GLY A 394 18.22 -7.86 17.11
C GLY A 394 19.48 -6.99 17.20
N ASP A 395 19.54 -5.84 16.54
CA ASP A 395 20.72 -4.96 16.61
C ASP A 395 20.67 -4.10 17.88
N SER A 396 21.71 -4.17 18.71
CA SER A 396 21.87 -3.31 19.88
C SER A 396 22.35 -1.90 19.50
N ASP A 397 22.19 -0.93 20.41
CA ASP A 397 22.70 0.43 20.19
C ASP A 397 24.23 0.45 20.12
N THR A 398 24.90 -0.37 20.93
CA THR A 398 26.37 -0.56 20.88
C THR A 398 26.81 -1.11 19.53
N ASP A 399 26.11 -2.11 18.97
CA ASP A 399 26.41 -2.65 17.63
C ASP A 399 26.28 -1.58 16.55
N THR A 400 25.26 -0.73 16.64
CA THR A 400 25.03 0.36 15.69
C THR A 400 26.19 1.36 15.70
N VAL A 401 26.76 1.66 16.88
CA VAL A 401 27.95 2.52 17.02
C VAL A 401 29.19 1.83 16.46
N LEU A 402 29.43 0.56 16.82
CA LEU A 402 30.62 -0.19 16.40
C LEU A 402 30.65 -0.46 14.89
N LYS A 403 29.49 -0.60 14.24
CA LYS A 403 29.34 -0.66 12.77
C LYS A 403 29.63 0.69 12.08
N GLY A 404 29.82 1.78 12.83
CA GLY A 404 30.18 3.11 12.31
C GLY A 404 29.04 3.88 11.65
N VAL A 405 27.80 3.62 12.08
CA VAL A 405 26.58 4.29 11.57
C VAL A 405 26.41 5.68 12.17
N VAL A 406 26.71 5.81 13.47
CA VAL A 406 26.47 7.03 14.25
C VAL A 406 27.72 7.89 14.29
N ARG A 407 27.53 9.21 14.29
CA ARG A 407 28.63 10.17 14.56
C ARG A 407 28.92 10.16 16.05
N VAL A 408 30.11 9.69 16.41
CA VAL A 408 30.58 9.52 17.80
C VAL A 408 30.53 10.83 18.59
N GLU A 409 30.66 11.97 17.91
CA GLU A 409 30.61 13.29 18.55
C GLU A 409 29.26 13.59 19.21
N ASN A 410 28.17 13.07 18.66
CA ASN A 410 26.79 13.34 19.09
C ASN A 410 26.28 12.38 20.18
N LEU A 411 27.06 11.37 20.57
CA LEU A 411 26.68 10.44 21.64
C LEU A 411 26.78 11.15 23.00
N ALA A 412 25.76 10.99 23.85
CA ALA A 412 25.76 11.57 25.20
C ALA A 412 26.68 10.79 26.15
N THR A 413 26.63 9.46 26.13
CA THR A 413 27.41 8.56 26.99
C THR A 413 28.32 7.58 26.21
N PRO A 414 29.36 8.07 25.48
CA PRO A 414 30.31 7.22 24.76
C PRO A 414 30.99 6.08 25.57
N PRO A 415 31.31 6.25 26.87
CA PRO A 415 31.98 5.20 27.66
C PRO A 415 31.22 3.87 27.73
N GLU A 416 29.89 3.87 27.68
CA GLU A 416 29.04 2.68 27.78
C GLU A 416 29.32 1.66 26.66
N HIS A 417 29.77 2.13 25.49
CA HIS A 417 30.04 1.26 24.34
C HIS A 417 31.43 0.62 24.35
N ILE A 418 32.33 1.07 25.23
CA ILE A 418 33.71 0.59 25.26
C ILE A 418 33.79 -0.83 25.84
N GLY A 419 32.92 -1.18 26.79
CA GLY A 419 32.92 -2.53 27.38
C GLY A 419 32.74 -3.64 26.34
N GLU A 420 31.84 -3.42 25.37
CA GLU A 420 31.61 -4.37 24.27
C GLU A 420 32.73 -4.35 23.22
N LEU A 421 33.37 -3.20 23.00
CA LEU A 421 34.56 -3.09 22.16
C LEU A 421 35.72 -3.91 22.72
N LEU A 422 35.94 -3.86 24.03
CA LEU A 422 37.01 -4.61 24.70
C LEU A 422 36.84 -6.13 24.55
N LYS A 423 35.60 -6.65 24.55
CA LYS A 423 35.35 -8.09 24.30
C LYS A 423 35.72 -8.53 22.89
N ARG A 424 35.63 -7.62 21.90
CA ARG A 424 35.88 -7.91 20.48
C ARG A 424 37.35 -7.77 20.12
N VAL A 425 38.08 -6.90 20.79
CA VAL A 425 39.49 -6.60 20.49
C VAL A 425 40.40 -7.45 21.37
N ARG A 426 41.43 -8.04 20.77
CA ARG A 426 42.50 -8.64 21.57
C ARG A 426 43.30 -7.59 22.32
N HIS A 427 43.43 -7.78 23.61
CA HIS A 427 44.00 -6.80 24.55
C HIS A 427 45.42 -6.35 24.16
N GLU A 428 46.24 -7.23 23.58
CA GLU A 428 47.59 -6.94 23.10
C GLU A 428 47.62 -5.86 22.00
N TYR A 429 46.56 -5.78 21.19
CA TYR A 429 46.45 -4.74 20.16
C TYR A 429 46.19 -3.36 20.76
N LEU A 430 45.42 -3.29 21.85
CA LEU A 430 45.18 -2.04 22.58
C LEU A 430 46.45 -1.58 23.32
N GLU A 431 47.14 -2.52 23.96
CA GLU A 431 48.45 -2.27 24.58
C GLU A 431 49.41 -1.70 23.55
N ARG A 432 49.56 -2.31 22.37
CA ARG A 432 50.49 -1.81 21.34
C ARG A 432 50.08 -0.44 20.79
N THR A 433 48.78 -0.22 20.56
CA THR A 433 48.27 1.00 19.91
C THR A 433 48.34 2.21 20.83
N TYR A 434 47.94 2.04 22.09
CA TYR A 434 47.93 3.11 23.08
C TYR A 434 49.12 3.05 24.05
N GLN A 435 50.03 2.07 23.94
CA GLN A 435 51.19 1.81 24.83
C GLN A 435 50.84 1.98 26.32
N ILE A 436 49.66 1.46 26.69
CA ILE A 436 49.17 1.41 28.06
C ILE A 436 49.63 0.11 28.73
N THR A 437 49.85 0.15 30.04
CA THR A 437 50.12 -1.05 30.84
C THR A 437 48.81 -1.79 31.14
N LYS A 438 48.92 -3.10 31.39
CA LYS A 438 47.80 -3.94 31.80
C LYS A 438 47.01 -3.30 32.96
N PRO A 439 45.68 -3.49 33.00
CA PRO A 439 44.86 -3.14 34.16
C PRO A 439 45.48 -3.66 35.45
N THR A 440 45.38 -2.88 36.53
CA THR A 440 46.09 -3.16 37.80
C THR A 440 45.69 -4.50 38.41
N ASP A 441 44.46 -4.94 38.12
CA ASP A 441 43.87 -6.20 38.60
C ASP A 441 43.92 -7.33 37.54
N GLY A 442 44.51 -7.08 36.36
CA GLY A 442 44.56 -8.03 35.23
C GLY A 442 43.24 -8.25 34.49
N VAL A 443 42.13 -7.68 34.99
CA VAL A 443 40.79 -7.77 34.40
C VAL A 443 40.58 -6.63 33.42
N TRP A 444 40.36 -6.97 32.16
CA TRP A 444 40.04 -6.01 31.09
C TRP A 444 38.54 -5.80 30.89
N GLU A 445 37.73 -6.80 31.24
CA GLU A 445 36.30 -6.83 30.99
C GLU A 445 35.48 -6.27 32.16
N GLY A 446 34.28 -5.76 31.85
CA GLY A 446 33.36 -5.15 32.82
C GLY A 446 33.57 -3.64 33.01
N GLU A 447 32.73 -3.04 33.86
CA GLU A 447 32.72 -1.58 34.09
C GLU A 447 34.06 -1.07 34.64
N ARG A 448 34.60 -1.77 35.65
CA ARG A 448 35.89 -1.39 36.27
C ARG A 448 37.07 -1.45 35.30
N GLY A 449 37.12 -2.48 34.46
CA GLY A 449 38.16 -2.62 33.43
C GLY A 449 38.07 -1.52 32.38
N THR A 450 36.84 -1.21 31.94
CA THR A 450 36.56 -0.14 30.99
C THR A 450 37.01 1.22 31.52
N GLU A 451 36.68 1.53 32.77
CA GLU A 451 37.10 2.78 33.42
C GLU A 451 38.61 2.92 33.55
N ASP A 452 39.32 1.87 34.01
CA ASP A 452 40.78 1.91 34.18
C ASP A 452 41.50 2.12 32.83
N VAL A 453 41.05 1.43 31.79
CA VAL A 453 41.59 1.60 30.42
C VAL A 453 41.37 3.03 29.93
N LEU A 454 40.15 3.58 30.07
CA LEU A 454 39.85 4.95 29.67
C LEU A 454 40.66 5.99 30.47
N GLN A 455 40.81 5.80 31.78
CA GLN A 455 41.62 6.69 32.61
C GLN A 455 43.10 6.66 32.23
N LYS A 456 43.66 5.48 31.96
CA LYS A 456 45.05 5.33 31.49
C LYS A 456 45.26 6.00 30.13
N ILE A 457 44.32 5.81 29.20
CA ILE A 457 44.35 6.46 27.89
C ILE A 457 44.24 7.99 28.05
N ALA A 458 43.33 8.50 28.88
CA ALA A 458 43.14 9.93 29.13
C ALA A 458 44.39 10.59 29.73
N LYS A 459 44.99 9.98 30.77
CA LYS A 459 46.23 10.46 31.41
C LYS A 459 47.40 10.49 30.45
N ARG A 460 47.56 9.44 29.65
CA ARG A 460 48.64 9.34 28.67
C ARG A 460 48.48 10.36 27.53
N THR A 461 47.26 10.58 27.06
CA THR A 461 46.99 11.49 25.94
C THR A 461 46.81 12.94 26.39
N GLY A 462 46.86 13.23 27.69
CA GLY A 462 46.67 14.56 28.26
C GLY A 462 45.24 15.08 28.15
N LYS A 463 44.25 14.19 27.96
CA LYS A 463 42.82 14.53 27.94
C LYS A 463 42.29 14.58 29.38
N LEU A 464 42.64 15.65 30.07
CA LEU A 464 42.25 15.89 31.46
C LEU A 464 41.32 17.10 31.55
N LEU A 465 40.33 17.02 32.42
CA LEU A 465 39.48 18.14 32.82
C LEU A 465 40.25 19.09 33.75
N ARG A 466 39.67 20.27 33.97
CA ARG A 466 40.21 21.25 34.92
C ARG A 466 40.27 20.61 36.31
N GLY A 467 41.46 20.57 36.90
CA GLY A 467 41.71 19.88 38.18
C GLY A 467 42.50 18.58 38.04
N GLY A 468 42.84 18.16 36.82
CA GLY A 468 43.67 16.96 36.58
C GLY A 468 42.88 15.65 36.56
N GLU A 469 41.55 15.73 36.57
CA GLU A 469 40.66 14.57 36.46
C GLU A 469 40.64 14.03 35.01
N PRO A 470 40.76 12.70 34.78
CA PRO A 470 40.76 12.14 33.44
C PRO A 470 39.39 12.25 32.74
N ASP A 471 39.36 12.81 31.54
CA ASP A 471 38.15 12.93 30.73
C ASP A 471 37.84 11.60 30.02
N GLN A 472 36.99 10.79 30.66
CA GLN A 472 36.54 9.51 30.11
C GLN A 472 35.74 9.66 28.82
N ASN A 473 34.94 10.73 28.68
CA ASN A 473 34.12 10.97 27.50
C ASN A 473 34.99 11.28 26.28
N ALA A 474 35.97 12.17 26.41
CA ALA A 474 36.89 12.49 25.32
C ALA A 474 37.77 11.28 24.95
N ALA A 475 38.24 10.52 25.94
CA ALA A 475 38.99 9.28 25.70
C ALA A 475 38.15 8.24 24.96
N ALA A 476 36.90 8.01 25.38
CA ALA A 476 35.98 7.07 24.73
C ALA A 476 35.66 7.50 23.28
N LYS A 477 35.37 8.79 23.03
CA LYS A 477 35.16 9.30 21.67
C LYS A 477 36.38 9.11 20.76
N MET A 478 37.59 9.23 21.32
CA MET A 478 38.83 8.98 20.59
C MET A 478 39.00 7.50 20.25
N VAL A 479 38.75 6.59 21.21
CA VAL A 479 38.85 5.14 21.01
C VAL A 479 37.83 4.65 19.97
N LEU A 480 36.57 5.09 20.06
CA LEU A 480 35.52 4.74 19.08
C LEU A 480 35.86 5.25 17.67
N ASN A 481 36.42 6.46 17.55
CA ASN A 481 36.86 6.97 16.26
C ASN A 481 38.07 6.19 15.69
N ASP A 482 39.03 5.81 16.53
CA ASP A 482 40.17 4.97 16.14
C ASP A 482 39.72 3.57 15.70
N TRP A 483 38.68 3.01 16.33
CA TRP A 483 38.01 1.77 15.92
C TRP A 483 37.37 1.87 14.54
N ILE A 484 36.52 2.89 14.31
CA ILE A 484 35.82 3.07 13.03
C ILE A 484 36.83 3.27 11.89
N ARG A 485 37.92 4.00 12.14
CA ARG A 485 39.00 4.27 11.18
C ARG A 485 39.93 3.08 10.94
N GLY A 486 39.83 2.00 11.70
CA GLY A 486 40.66 0.80 11.53
C GLY A 486 42.07 0.93 12.10
N LYS A 487 42.33 1.88 13.00
CA LYS A 487 43.62 2.02 13.69
C LYS A 487 43.81 0.91 14.73
N ILE A 488 42.70 0.48 15.36
CA ILE A 488 42.65 -0.71 16.22
C ILE A 488 42.35 -1.91 15.31
N PRO A 489 43.27 -2.89 15.18
CA PRO A 489 43.02 -4.09 14.38
C PRO A 489 41.93 -4.96 14.99
N PHE A 490 40.98 -5.39 14.16
CA PHE A 490 39.87 -6.27 14.54
C PHE A 490 39.30 -6.96 13.29
N PHE A 491 38.87 -8.21 13.47
CA PHE A 491 38.10 -8.96 12.47
C PHE A 491 37.23 -10.00 13.17
N THR A 492 36.08 -10.34 12.57
CA THR A 492 35.27 -11.49 12.96
C THR A 492 35.79 -12.76 12.27
N ALA A 493 35.84 -13.87 13.02
CA ALA A 493 36.27 -15.15 12.48
C ALA A 493 35.20 -15.69 11.50
N PRO A 494 35.55 -16.04 10.25
CA PRO A 494 34.59 -16.63 9.33
C PRO A 494 34.10 -18.00 9.81
N PRO A 495 32.85 -18.37 9.50
CA PRO A 495 32.28 -19.64 9.94
C PRO A 495 33.05 -20.85 9.39
N GLY A 496 33.44 -21.77 10.27
CA GLY A 496 34.15 -23.01 9.94
C GLY A 496 35.61 -23.12 10.43
N ILE A 497 36.08 -22.21 11.30
CA ILE A 497 37.42 -22.27 11.91
C ILE A 497 37.41 -23.05 13.24
N ASP A 498 36.33 -22.94 14.01
CA ASP A 498 36.22 -23.52 15.37
C ASP A 498 35.15 -24.63 15.49
N ALA A 499 34.65 -25.15 14.38
CA ALA A 499 33.78 -26.32 14.43
C ALA A 499 34.66 -27.56 14.62
N ASP A 500 34.76 -28.07 15.85
CA ASP A 500 34.92 -29.52 16.05
C ASP A 500 33.95 -30.20 15.06
N PRO A 501 34.35 -31.31 14.40
CA PRO A 501 33.52 -31.98 13.42
C PRO A 501 32.34 -32.64 14.12
N VAL A 502 31.37 -31.83 14.54
CA VAL A 502 30.03 -32.28 14.84
C VAL A 502 29.47 -32.67 13.49
N ILE A 503 29.52 -33.97 13.22
CA ILE A 503 28.70 -34.63 12.23
C ILE A 503 27.25 -34.33 12.61
N LYS A 504 26.75 -33.16 12.23
CA LYS A 504 25.32 -32.96 12.01
C LYS A 504 25.07 -33.66 10.70
N THR A 505 24.75 -34.96 10.82
CA THR A 505 23.96 -35.67 9.82
C THR A 505 22.76 -34.79 9.50
N LEU A 506 22.87 -34.01 8.42
CA LEU A 506 21.72 -33.61 7.64
C LEU A 506 20.96 -34.91 7.33
N PRO A 507 19.63 -34.98 7.49
CA PRO A 507 18.88 -36.15 7.07
C PRO A 507 19.25 -36.43 5.62
N GLU A 508 19.72 -37.64 5.34
CA GLU A 508 19.88 -38.13 3.98
C GLU A 508 18.57 -37.83 3.24
N GLU A 509 18.67 -37.00 2.20
CA GLU A 509 17.60 -36.91 1.22
C GLU A 509 17.30 -38.33 0.75
N PRO A 510 16.03 -38.76 0.73
CA PRO A 510 15.71 -40.10 0.24
C PRO A 510 16.09 -40.16 -1.23
N GLN A 511 17.16 -40.90 -1.52
CA GLN A 511 17.48 -41.36 -2.87
C GLN A 511 16.31 -42.21 -3.36
N VAL A 512 15.37 -41.58 -4.07
CA VAL A 512 14.40 -42.30 -4.88
C VAL A 512 15.17 -42.88 -6.05
N LYS A 513 15.58 -44.14 -5.90
CA LYS A 513 16.00 -44.98 -7.01
C LYS A 513 14.93 -44.91 -8.10
N PRO A 514 15.27 -44.63 -9.37
CA PRO A 514 14.29 -44.74 -10.44
C PRO A 514 13.79 -46.17 -10.49
N ALA A 515 12.50 -46.36 -10.22
CA ALA A 515 11.85 -47.65 -10.36
C ALA A 515 11.89 -48.06 -11.84
N ASP A 516 12.49 -49.23 -12.09
CA ASP A 516 12.51 -49.91 -13.38
C ASP A 516 11.08 -50.15 -13.89
N TRP A 517 10.55 -49.22 -14.68
CA TRP A 517 9.36 -49.49 -15.50
C TRP A 517 9.77 -50.10 -16.84
N LYS A 518 9.89 -51.43 -16.86
CA LYS A 518 9.93 -52.23 -18.09
C LYS A 518 8.53 -52.24 -18.75
N GLY A 519 8.20 -51.16 -19.45
CA GLY A 519 7.10 -51.10 -20.41
C GLY A 519 7.63 -51.22 -21.83
N LYS A 520 7.50 -52.40 -22.45
CA LYS A 520 7.85 -52.63 -23.86
C LYS A 520 6.99 -51.75 -24.78
N GLY A 521 7.58 -50.70 -25.33
CA GLY A 521 7.08 -49.96 -26.48
C GLY A 521 8.24 -49.63 -27.40
N LYS A 522 8.36 -50.37 -28.51
CA LYS A 522 9.34 -50.07 -29.57
C LYS A 522 8.99 -48.70 -30.17
N ALA A 523 9.89 -47.73 -30.03
CA ALA A 523 9.95 -46.56 -30.88
C ALA A 523 11.39 -46.41 -31.37
N THR A 524 11.50 -46.33 -32.68
CA THR A 524 12.69 -46.38 -33.52
C THR A 524 13.59 -45.15 -33.37
N GLU A 525 14.89 -45.43 -33.43
CA GLU A 525 15.99 -44.51 -33.65
C GLU A 525 15.75 -43.61 -34.87
N HIS A 526 15.91 -42.31 -34.66
CA HIS A 526 16.35 -41.23 -35.57
C HIS A 526 15.63 -39.94 -35.18
N ASP A 527 16.30 -39.12 -34.38
CA ASP A 527 16.38 -37.68 -34.62
C ASP A 527 17.57 -37.12 -33.84
N GLU A 528 18.47 -36.51 -34.59
CA GLU A 528 19.73 -35.92 -34.15
C GLU A 528 19.45 -34.76 -33.19
N GLN A 529 19.86 -34.89 -31.93
CA GLN A 529 20.03 -33.76 -31.03
C GLN A 529 21.35 -33.09 -31.38
N GLU A 530 21.27 -31.97 -32.11
CA GLU A 530 22.35 -30.99 -32.13
C GLU A 530 22.50 -30.43 -30.72
N ASP A 531 23.52 -30.90 -30.00
CA ASP A 531 24.01 -30.26 -28.77
C ASP A 531 24.47 -28.85 -29.11
N ILE A 532 23.69 -27.84 -28.71
CA ILE A 532 24.15 -26.45 -28.68
C ILE A 532 25.22 -26.37 -27.58
N PRO A 533 26.50 -26.09 -27.88
CA PRO A 533 27.54 -26.07 -26.86
C PRO A 533 27.26 -24.90 -25.91
N SER A 534 26.90 -25.21 -24.67
CA SER A 534 26.84 -24.24 -23.58
C SER A 534 28.26 -23.74 -23.30
N LYS A 535 28.65 -22.64 -23.93
CA LYS A 535 29.91 -21.93 -23.63
C LYS A 535 29.95 -21.57 -22.14
N GLN A 536 30.69 -22.34 -21.34
CA GLN A 536 31.06 -21.97 -19.97
C GLN A 536 32.00 -20.76 -20.05
N LEU A 537 31.58 -19.63 -19.50
CA LEU A 537 32.44 -18.45 -19.35
C LEU A 537 33.39 -18.69 -18.17
N LYS A 538 34.70 -18.49 -18.38
CA LYS A 538 35.74 -18.58 -17.33
C LYS A 538 35.45 -17.50 -16.27
N GLY A 539 35.33 -17.90 -15.00
CA GLY A 539 35.05 -17.00 -13.88
C GLY A 539 36.17 -15.99 -13.63
N VAL A 540 35.86 -14.87 -12.98
CA VAL A 540 36.85 -13.85 -12.59
C VAL A 540 37.58 -14.34 -11.33
N SER A 541 38.86 -14.70 -11.46
CA SER A 541 39.72 -15.09 -10.33
C SER A 541 40.52 -13.89 -9.82
N GLN A 542 40.82 -13.83 -8.51
CA GLN A 542 41.60 -12.77 -7.88
C GLN A 542 42.79 -13.36 -7.09
N PRO A 543 44.02 -12.83 -7.22
CA PRO A 543 45.16 -13.28 -6.43
C PRO A 543 45.11 -12.71 -4.99
N ILE A 544 44.31 -13.33 -4.11
CA ILE A 544 44.04 -12.83 -2.75
C ILE A 544 45.31 -12.72 -1.88
N LYS A 545 46.36 -13.52 -2.17
CA LYS A 545 47.66 -13.44 -1.47
C LYS A 545 48.37 -12.09 -1.65
N GLN A 546 48.09 -11.34 -2.72
CA GLN A 546 48.78 -10.08 -3.03
C GLN A 546 48.10 -8.84 -2.43
N ILE A 547 47.10 -9.02 -1.56
CA ILE A 547 46.42 -7.90 -0.92
C ILE A 547 47.40 -7.09 -0.04
N PRO A 548 47.48 -5.76 -0.22
CA PRO A 548 48.29 -4.90 0.64
C PRO A 548 47.63 -4.76 2.02
N VAL A 549 48.13 -5.48 3.01
CA VAL A 549 47.64 -5.40 4.40
C VAL A 549 48.25 -4.17 5.09
N ALA A 550 47.41 -3.22 5.52
CA ALA A 550 47.84 -1.97 6.15
C ALA A 550 48.16 -2.15 7.65
N THR A 551 47.45 -3.04 8.33
CA THR A 551 47.57 -3.27 9.77
C THR A 551 48.53 -4.42 10.10
N LYS A 552 49.37 -4.25 11.12
CA LYS A 552 50.28 -5.31 11.58
C LYS A 552 49.56 -6.23 12.55
N PHE A 553 49.28 -7.48 12.17
CA PHE A 553 48.70 -8.48 13.07
C PHE A 553 49.78 -9.18 13.91
N LEU A 554 49.38 -9.83 15.01
CA LEU A 554 50.28 -10.71 15.75
C LEU A 554 50.59 -11.97 14.90
N PRO A 555 51.77 -12.59 15.06
CA PRO A 555 52.15 -13.77 14.27
C PRO A 555 51.14 -14.92 14.34
N ASP A 556 50.49 -15.10 15.49
CA ASP A 556 49.49 -16.16 15.70
C ASP A 556 48.21 -15.96 14.89
N ASP A 557 47.86 -14.70 14.52
CA ASP A 557 46.71 -14.42 13.64
C ASP A 557 47.01 -14.62 12.16
N VAL A 558 48.28 -14.77 11.79
CA VAL A 558 48.71 -14.87 10.39
C VAL A 558 49.15 -16.29 10.04
N LYS A 559 49.63 -17.06 11.02
CA LYS A 559 50.13 -18.43 10.84
C LYS A 559 49.01 -19.47 10.97
N GLY A 560 49.11 -20.57 10.20
CA GLY A 560 48.28 -21.78 10.40
C GLY A 560 47.08 -21.93 9.47
N HIS A 561 46.91 -21.05 8.48
CA HIS A 561 45.77 -21.07 7.56
C HIS A 561 46.15 -21.14 6.07
N GLU A 562 47.10 -22.01 5.71
CA GLU A 562 47.52 -22.23 4.32
C GLU A 562 46.44 -22.92 3.46
N ASP A 563 45.53 -23.66 4.11
CA ASP A 563 44.31 -24.29 3.57
C ASP A 563 43.35 -23.29 2.92
N ALA A 564 43.37 -22.03 3.36
CA ALA A 564 42.59 -20.97 2.72
C ALA A 564 43.03 -20.71 1.26
N PHE A 565 44.27 -21.09 0.95
CA PHE A 565 45.07 -20.92 -0.26
C PHE A 565 44.80 -21.85 -1.46
N GLU A 566 44.13 -22.98 -1.23
CA GLU A 566 44.29 -24.16 -2.11
C GLU A 566 43.73 -23.97 -3.53
N ASN A 567 42.77 -23.05 -3.73
CA ASN A 567 42.15 -22.80 -5.03
C ASN A 567 42.80 -21.66 -5.84
N ASP A 568 43.78 -20.93 -5.29
CA ASP A 568 44.33 -19.72 -5.92
C ASP A 568 45.50 -20.01 -6.90
N ASN A 569 45.97 -21.26 -7.01
CA ASN A 569 47.20 -21.61 -7.73
C ASN A 569 47.05 -21.78 -9.26
N GLU A 570 45.87 -21.54 -9.85
CA GLU A 570 45.63 -21.68 -11.30
C GLU A 570 45.35 -20.35 -12.06
N GLY A 571 45.57 -19.19 -11.43
CA GLY A 571 45.30 -17.89 -12.06
C GLY A 571 46.48 -17.30 -12.84
N GLU A 572 46.36 -17.15 -14.17
CA GLU A 572 47.21 -16.26 -14.97
C GLU A 572 47.09 -14.80 -14.51
N LEU A 573 48.20 -14.07 -14.57
CA LEU A 573 48.35 -12.66 -14.18
C LEU A 573 47.41 -11.75 -15.00
N ALA A 574 46.27 -11.36 -14.42
CA ALA A 574 45.33 -10.41 -15.04
C ALA A 574 45.69 -8.92 -14.85
N ASP A 575 46.83 -8.62 -14.21
CA ASP A 575 47.21 -7.25 -13.81
C ASP A 575 48.08 -6.50 -14.83
N ALA A 576 48.44 -7.09 -15.98
CA ALA A 576 49.28 -6.40 -16.97
C ALA A 576 48.50 -5.65 -18.06
N ASP A 577 47.40 -6.20 -18.59
CA ASP A 577 46.80 -5.66 -19.84
C ASP A 577 45.68 -4.62 -19.63
N ALA A 578 45.19 -4.45 -18.39
CA ALA A 578 44.07 -3.54 -18.10
C ALA A 578 44.50 -2.10 -17.79
N ASP A 579 45.76 -1.90 -17.39
CA ASP A 579 46.30 -0.57 -17.06
C ASP A 579 46.74 0.21 -18.30
N ASP A 580 47.15 -0.47 -19.38
CA ASP A 580 47.54 0.17 -20.65
C ASP A 580 46.36 0.84 -21.40
N ALA A 581 45.13 0.37 -21.19
CA ALA A 581 43.94 0.97 -21.80
C ALA A 581 43.46 2.27 -21.11
N ILE A 582 44.07 2.68 -19.98
CA ILE A 582 43.66 3.86 -19.20
C ILE A 582 44.79 4.90 -19.09
N ALA A 583 46.02 4.57 -19.53
CA ALA A 583 47.21 5.41 -19.38
C ALA A 583 47.60 6.27 -20.60
N LEU A 584 46.64 6.72 -21.43
CA LEU A 584 46.90 7.62 -22.57
C LEU A 584 46.30 9.03 -22.37
N ASN A 585 46.48 9.65 -21.21
CA ASN A 585 46.10 11.06 -20.99
C ASN A 585 46.97 11.72 -19.92
N GLU A 586 48.28 11.75 -20.14
CA GLU A 586 49.17 12.74 -19.51
C GLU A 586 49.97 13.41 -20.62
N GLU A 587 49.57 14.64 -20.98
CA GLU A 587 50.49 15.75 -21.31
C GLU A 587 49.72 17.09 -21.40
N ASP A 588 50.18 18.01 -20.54
CA ASP A 588 50.19 19.47 -20.55
C ASP A 588 48.93 20.37 -20.43
N ASP A 589 49.00 21.17 -19.35
CA ASP A 589 48.38 22.46 -19.12
C ASP A 589 48.68 23.46 -20.26
N SER A 590 47.66 23.92 -20.98
CA SER A 590 47.51 25.34 -21.33
C SER A 590 46.09 25.62 -21.82
N GLU A 591 45.59 26.77 -21.38
CA GLU A 591 44.28 27.33 -21.68
C GLU A 591 44.08 27.48 -23.19
N GLU A 592 43.13 26.77 -23.79
CA GLU A 592 42.20 27.25 -24.83
C GLU A 592 41.24 26.13 -25.29
N GLU A 593 39.97 26.50 -25.51
CA GLU A 593 38.91 25.60 -25.97
C GLU A 593 39.15 25.19 -27.43
N GLU A 594 39.75 24.03 -27.67
CA GLU A 594 39.77 23.41 -29.01
C GLU A 594 39.25 21.96 -29.03
N GLU A 595 38.72 21.67 -30.22
CA GLU A 595 37.83 20.60 -30.63
C GLU A 595 38.58 19.25 -30.77
N TYR A 596 38.15 18.24 -30.00
CA TYR A 596 38.70 16.88 -30.10
C TYR A 596 38.24 16.19 -31.41
N GLU A 597 39.15 15.99 -32.35
CA GLU A 597 39.04 14.93 -33.37
C GLU A 597 39.28 13.56 -32.72
N GLU A 598 38.33 12.62 -32.88
CA GLU A 598 38.44 11.24 -32.41
C GLU A 598 39.50 10.47 -33.22
N PRO A 599 40.49 9.79 -32.62
CA PRO A 599 41.19 8.73 -33.32
C PRO A 599 40.26 7.53 -33.43
N ALA A 600 40.12 7.02 -34.66
CA ALA A 600 39.43 5.75 -34.92
C ALA A 600 40.21 4.61 -34.26
N LEU A 601 39.65 4.05 -33.19
CA LEU A 601 40.10 2.79 -32.62
C LEU A 601 39.17 1.67 -33.13
N GLU A 602 39.81 0.68 -33.73
CA GLU A 602 39.21 -0.47 -34.40
C GLU A 602 38.25 -1.22 -33.46
N GLU A 603 37.11 -1.64 -34.02
CA GLU A 603 36.21 -2.57 -33.36
C GLU A 603 36.99 -3.86 -33.09
N ILE A 604 37.41 -4.08 -31.84
CA ILE A 604 37.87 -5.37 -31.36
C ILE A 604 36.73 -6.35 -31.63
N GLY A 605 36.93 -7.15 -32.68
CA GLY A 605 35.96 -8.11 -33.17
C GLY A 605 35.70 -9.19 -32.13
N TRP A 606 34.54 -9.82 -32.25
CA TRP A 606 34.13 -10.95 -31.41
C TRP A 606 35.18 -12.07 -31.35
N ASP A 607 36.13 -12.14 -32.28
CA ASP A 607 37.11 -13.21 -32.36
C ASP A 607 38.33 -13.02 -31.45
N GLU A 608 38.72 -11.77 -31.10
CA GLU A 608 39.90 -11.50 -30.25
C GLU A 608 39.66 -11.74 -28.75
N VAL A 609 38.41 -11.69 -28.29
CA VAL A 609 38.05 -11.89 -26.88
C VAL A 609 37.98 -13.37 -26.49
N PHE A 610 37.84 -14.27 -27.46
CA PHE A 610 37.50 -15.68 -27.20
C PHE A 610 38.51 -16.70 -27.70
N ASN A 611 39.67 -16.29 -28.23
CA ASN A 611 40.63 -17.24 -28.79
C ASN A 611 42.08 -16.91 -28.40
N ASN A 612 42.41 -17.09 -27.11
CA ASN A 612 43.79 -17.31 -26.69
C ASN A 612 43.86 -18.61 -25.89
N GLY A 613 44.19 -19.69 -26.60
CA GLY A 613 44.66 -20.95 -26.05
C GLY A 613 45.79 -21.42 -26.95
N GLU A 614 47.01 -21.41 -26.42
CA GLU A 614 48.24 -21.77 -27.09
C GLU A 614 48.21 -23.21 -27.63
N VAL A 615 48.63 -23.40 -28.89
CA VAL A 615 49.28 -24.63 -29.34
C VAL A 615 50.54 -24.24 -30.10
N ALA A 616 51.64 -24.86 -29.67
CA ALA A 616 52.98 -24.70 -30.17
C ALA A 616 53.17 -25.03 -31.67
N GLU A 617 54.08 -24.27 -32.28
CA GLU A 617 54.97 -24.56 -33.41
C GLU A 617 54.49 -25.49 -34.55
N SER A 618 54.32 -24.94 -35.77
CA SER A 618 55.26 -25.21 -36.87
C SER A 618 54.91 -24.45 -38.18
N ALA A 619 55.88 -23.63 -38.59
CA ALA A 619 56.36 -23.35 -39.94
C ALA A 619 55.43 -22.89 -41.09
N SER A 620 55.88 -21.75 -41.65
CA SER A 620 56.02 -21.38 -43.07
C SER A 620 54.95 -20.50 -43.75
N GLU A 621 55.41 -19.25 -43.96
CA GLU A 621 55.47 -18.51 -45.22
C GLU A 621 54.19 -17.84 -45.80
N ASP A 622 54.25 -16.51 -45.68
CA ASP A 622 54.13 -15.53 -46.76
C ASP A 622 52.79 -14.82 -47.10
N GLU A 623 52.93 -13.49 -47.04
CA GLU A 623 52.30 -12.43 -47.83
C GLU A 623 50.82 -12.05 -47.61
N GLN A 624 50.67 -11.06 -46.72
CA GLN A 624 49.84 -9.86 -46.94
C GLN A 624 50.24 -9.12 -48.26
N PRO A 625 49.51 -8.10 -48.81
CA PRO A 625 48.24 -7.49 -48.39
C PRO A 625 47.29 -6.98 -49.53
N LYS A 626 46.11 -6.44 -49.13
CA LYS A 626 45.44 -5.19 -49.58
C LYS A 626 45.26 -4.91 -51.10
N LYS A 627 44.02 -4.68 -51.56
CA LYS A 627 43.24 -3.41 -51.47
C LYS A 627 42.24 -3.27 -52.65
N VAL A 628 40.96 -3.13 -52.30
CA VAL A 628 39.98 -2.07 -52.69
C VAL A 628 40.00 -1.55 -54.13
N ASN A 629 38.83 -1.52 -54.80
CA ASN A 629 38.23 -0.34 -55.49
C ASN A 629 37.07 -0.75 -56.43
N PHE A 630 35.87 -0.19 -56.24
CA PHE A 630 35.30 1.01 -56.91
C PHE A 630 34.81 0.78 -58.35
N ALA A 631 33.66 1.38 -58.62
CA ALA A 631 32.88 1.35 -59.85
C ALA A 631 33.66 1.70 -61.13
N SER A 632 33.18 1.18 -62.27
CA SER A 632 33.15 1.89 -63.55
C SER A 632 32.10 1.28 -64.50
N ASP A 633 31.38 2.16 -65.19
CA ASP A 633 30.45 1.94 -66.30
C ASP A 633 31.21 1.90 -67.65
N ASP A 634 30.62 1.23 -68.66
CA ASP A 634 30.51 1.58 -70.12
C ASP A 634 30.19 0.28 -70.91
N GLU A 635 28.94 0.03 -71.31
CA GLU A 635 28.22 0.42 -72.55
C GLU A 635 28.53 -0.43 -73.81
N ASP A 636 27.51 -1.16 -74.30
CA ASP A 636 27.17 -1.26 -75.74
C ASP A 636 25.67 -1.64 -75.94
N GLN A 637 24.99 -0.89 -76.83
CA GLN A 637 23.52 -0.79 -77.06
C GLN A 637 22.97 -1.85 -78.08
N PRO A 638 21.68 -1.88 -78.60
CA PRO A 638 20.57 -0.88 -78.55
C PRO A 638 19.06 -1.30 -78.55
N LYS A 639 18.21 -0.34 -78.09
CA LYS A 639 16.86 0.13 -78.57
C LYS A 639 15.64 -0.86 -78.54
N LYS A 640 14.37 -0.53 -78.16
CA LYS A 640 13.55 0.70 -78.31
C LYS A 640 12.17 0.61 -77.54
N THR A 641 11.80 1.67 -76.81
CA THR A 641 10.49 2.41 -76.69
C THR A 641 9.13 1.81 -76.19
N LYS A 642 8.59 2.39 -75.09
CA LYS A 642 7.34 3.24 -74.89
C LYS A 642 6.53 2.92 -73.60
N GLU A 643 6.27 3.94 -72.77
CA GLU A 643 5.35 3.95 -71.59
C GLU A 643 3.87 4.24 -72.00
N PRO A 644 2.83 4.44 -71.11
CA PRO A 644 2.63 4.14 -69.66
C PRO A 644 1.22 3.55 -69.30
N ARG A 645 0.99 3.03 -68.07
CA ARG A 645 -0.24 3.28 -67.27
C ARG A 645 -0.14 2.77 -65.81
N LYS A 646 -0.58 3.60 -64.86
CA LYS A 646 -0.76 3.30 -63.41
C LYS A 646 -1.93 2.34 -63.18
N THR A 647 -1.86 1.48 -62.14
CA THR A 647 -2.85 1.40 -61.04
C THR A 647 -2.51 0.37 -59.94
N THR A 648 -2.61 0.86 -58.70
CA THR A 648 -3.05 0.22 -57.43
C THR A 648 -2.27 -0.92 -56.77
N SER A 649 -1.84 -0.60 -55.55
CA SER A 649 -1.27 -1.43 -54.50
C SER A 649 -2.30 -2.31 -53.78
N LYS A 650 -1.88 -3.52 -53.38
CA LYS A 650 -2.17 -4.14 -52.06
C LYS A 650 -1.37 -5.45 -51.93
N ALA A 651 -0.32 -5.42 -51.13
CA ALA A 651 0.44 -6.60 -50.71
C ALA A 651 -0.05 -7.08 -49.32
N LYS A 652 -0.33 -8.38 -49.20
CA LYS A 652 -0.56 -9.09 -47.93
C LYS A 652 0.70 -9.88 -47.56
N LYS A 653 1.10 -9.79 -46.29
CA LYS A 653 2.14 -10.61 -45.65
C LYS A 653 1.62 -12.03 -45.40
N THR A 654 2.45 -13.03 -45.66
CA THR A 654 2.24 -14.45 -45.34
C THR A 654 2.94 -14.81 -44.02
N ASN A 655 2.24 -15.61 -43.20
CA ASN A 655 2.75 -16.19 -41.97
C ASN A 655 3.52 -17.48 -42.28
N TYR A 656 4.66 -17.65 -41.61
CA TYR A 656 5.50 -18.84 -41.60
C TYR A 656 5.07 -19.74 -40.42
N TYR A 657 5.08 -21.05 -40.62
CA TYR A 657 4.59 -22.15 -39.75
C TYR A 657 3.16 -22.66 -40.01
N THR A 658 3.05 -23.49 -41.05
CA THR A 658 2.15 -24.65 -41.09
C THR A 658 2.84 -25.78 -41.86
N THR A 659 3.52 -26.72 -41.19
CA THR A 659 3.83 -28.05 -41.74
C THR A 659 4.13 -29.05 -40.62
N ALA A 660 3.12 -29.81 -40.21
CA ALA A 660 3.27 -31.24 -39.93
C ALA A 660 1.88 -31.87 -40.06
N ASN A 661 1.72 -32.65 -41.12
CA ASN A 661 0.47 -33.18 -41.62
C ASN A 661 0.67 -34.69 -41.75
N VAL A 662 -0.07 -35.51 -41.00
CA VAL A 662 -0.21 -36.94 -41.30
C VAL A 662 -1.70 -37.33 -41.27
N LYS A 663 -2.27 -37.20 -42.46
CA LYS A 663 -3.35 -37.99 -43.11
C LYS A 663 -3.40 -39.46 -42.58
N ASN A 664 -4.49 -40.22 -42.55
CA ASN A 664 -5.68 -40.23 -43.41
C ASN A 664 -6.64 -41.41 -43.08
N LYS A 665 -7.82 -41.35 -43.72
CA LYS A 665 -8.79 -42.43 -44.09
C LYS A 665 -9.93 -42.67 -43.09
N ASN A 666 -11.21 -42.69 -43.47
CA ASN A 666 -11.82 -42.57 -44.81
C ASN A 666 -13.32 -42.24 -44.70
N LYS A 667 -13.77 -41.38 -45.63
CA LYS A 667 -15.03 -41.36 -46.42
C LYS A 667 -16.44 -41.26 -45.79
N ASN A 668 -17.11 -40.18 -46.23
CA ASN A 668 -18.46 -40.08 -46.81
C ASN A 668 -19.67 -40.72 -46.08
N LYS A 669 -20.59 -39.90 -45.55
CA LYS A 669 -21.80 -39.39 -46.25
C LYS A 669 -22.68 -38.57 -45.29
N GLN A 670 -23.59 -37.81 -45.89
CA GLN A 670 -24.49 -36.79 -45.35
C GLN A 670 -25.43 -37.25 -44.22
N LYS A 671 -25.80 -36.28 -43.37
CA LYS A 671 -26.91 -36.30 -42.41
C LYS A 671 -28.24 -36.69 -43.06
N PRO A 672 -29.05 -37.48 -42.35
CA PRO A 672 -30.36 -36.98 -41.90
C PRO A 672 -30.62 -37.24 -40.41
N GLU A 673 -31.50 -36.43 -39.82
CA GLU A 673 -32.01 -36.58 -38.45
C GLU A 673 -32.77 -37.90 -38.23
N PRO A 674 -32.85 -38.39 -36.98
CA PRO A 674 -34.01 -39.19 -36.59
C PRO A 674 -34.66 -38.77 -35.24
N PRO A 675 -35.94 -39.16 -35.03
CA PRO A 675 -36.78 -38.76 -33.90
C PRO A 675 -36.87 -39.81 -32.77
N SER A 676 -37.29 -39.30 -31.59
CA SER A 676 -38.12 -39.88 -30.51
C SER A 676 -37.97 -41.33 -30.00
N GLU A 677 -37.98 -41.40 -28.66
CA GLU A 677 -38.58 -42.43 -27.77
C GLU A 677 -37.72 -43.55 -27.14
N GLU A 678 -38.08 -43.80 -25.87
CA GLU A 678 -37.83 -44.95 -24.99
C GLU A 678 -36.48 -45.10 -24.26
N ILE A 679 -36.42 -44.50 -23.06
CA ILE A 679 -35.69 -45.03 -21.91
C ILE A 679 -36.74 -45.50 -20.90
N GLU A 680 -36.80 -46.81 -20.63
CA GLU A 680 -36.85 -47.35 -19.26
C GLU A 680 -36.94 -48.89 -19.24
N LYS A 681 -36.00 -49.54 -18.53
CA LYS A 681 -36.22 -50.81 -17.81
C LYS A 681 -35.01 -51.19 -16.96
N LYS A 682 -35.11 -50.95 -15.63
CA LYS A 682 -34.54 -51.67 -14.47
C LYS A 682 -34.42 -50.65 -13.32
N LYS A 683 -35.05 -50.78 -12.14
CA LYS A 683 -35.36 -51.95 -11.31
C LYS A 683 -36.48 -51.59 -10.30
N ARG A 684 -37.36 -52.55 -10.04
CA ARG A 684 -38.36 -52.57 -8.94
C ARG A 684 -37.79 -53.18 -7.65
N LYS A 685 -38.34 -52.78 -6.50
CA LYS A 685 -39.05 -53.58 -5.45
C LYS A 685 -38.82 -52.96 -4.04
N SER A 686 -39.75 -52.90 -3.07
CA SER A 686 -41.20 -53.16 -2.97
C SER A 686 -41.68 -52.85 -1.53
N GLY A 687 -42.93 -52.38 -1.37
CA GLY A 687 -43.74 -52.32 -0.12
C GLY A 687 -44.19 -50.89 0.21
N SER A 688 -45.47 -50.49 0.29
CA SER A 688 -46.77 -51.16 0.40
C SER A 688 -47.80 -50.40 -0.47
N LEU A 689 -48.58 -51.13 -1.28
CA LEU A 689 -49.31 -50.62 -2.45
C LEU A 689 -50.68 -49.98 -2.10
N HIS A 690 -51.24 -50.25 -0.93
CA HIS A 690 -52.59 -49.80 -0.57
C HIS A 690 -52.64 -48.40 0.04
N HIS A 691 -51.59 -47.97 0.75
CA HIS A 691 -51.48 -46.62 1.29
C HIS A 691 -51.02 -45.63 0.21
N LEU A 692 -50.18 -46.10 -0.72
CA LEU A 692 -49.71 -45.34 -1.87
C LEU A 692 -50.84 -45.07 -2.87
N GLN A 693 -51.73 -46.04 -3.15
CA GLN A 693 -52.86 -45.82 -4.06
C GLN A 693 -53.87 -44.80 -3.54
N ASN A 694 -54.14 -44.77 -2.22
CA ASN A 694 -55.02 -43.75 -1.64
C ASN A 694 -54.36 -42.38 -1.54
N LYS A 695 -53.03 -42.31 -1.39
CA LYS A 695 -52.27 -41.05 -1.41
C LYS A 695 -52.14 -40.50 -2.84
N ILE A 696 -51.87 -41.36 -3.82
CA ILE A 696 -51.82 -41.02 -5.26
C ILE A 696 -53.18 -40.58 -5.79
N LYS A 697 -54.30 -41.19 -5.34
CA LYS A 697 -55.65 -40.72 -5.70
C LYS A 697 -55.98 -39.37 -5.06
N ARG A 698 -55.61 -39.16 -3.79
CA ARG A 698 -55.80 -37.85 -3.13
C ARG A 698 -54.92 -36.76 -3.74
N ASP A 699 -53.69 -37.07 -4.13
CA ASP A 699 -52.77 -36.13 -4.78
C ASP A 699 -53.22 -35.82 -6.22
N SER A 700 -53.80 -36.78 -6.96
CA SER A 700 -54.38 -36.52 -8.29
C SER A 700 -55.67 -35.69 -8.24
N ASP A 701 -56.53 -35.96 -7.26
CA ASP A 701 -57.76 -35.19 -7.06
C ASP A 701 -57.43 -33.76 -6.60
N ASN A 702 -56.45 -33.59 -5.70
CA ASN A 702 -55.97 -32.26 -5.29
C ASN A 702 -55.38 -31.43 -6.44
N GLN A 703 -54.67 -32.05 -7.39
CA GLN A 703 -54.22 -31.35 -8.60
C GLN A 703 -55.38 -30.92 -9.52
N ALA A 704 -56.44 -31.73 -9.61
CA ALA A 704 -57.63 -31.37 -10.39
C ALA A 704 -58.41 -30.22 -9.73
N TYR A 705 -58.54 -30.21 -8.40
CA TYR A 705 -59.14 -29.09 -7.66
C TYR A 705 -58.32 -27.81 -7.80
N LEU A 706 -56.99 -27.89 -7.74
CA LEU A 706 -56.12 -26.73 -7.88
C LEU A 706 -56.20 -26.15 -9.30
N LYS A 707 -56.32 -27.00 -10.32
CA LYS A 707 -56.56 -26.57 -11.71
C LYS A 707 -57.91 -25.84 -11.85
N LEU A 708 -58.99 -26.41 -11.30
CA LEU A 708 -60.31 -25.79 -11.32
C LEU A 708 -60.34 -24.46 -10.55
N TRP A 709 -59.61 -24.38 -9.45
CA TRP A 709 -59.47 -23.16 -8.67
C TRP A 709 -58.71 -22.07 -9.43
N ILE A 710 -57.65 -22.41 -10.16
CA ILE A 710 -56.95 -21.47 -11.05
C ILE A 710 -57.86 -21.01 -12.21
N ASP A 711 -58.65 -21.91 -12.79
CA ASP A 711 -59.61 -21.54 -13.84
C ASP A 711 -60.68 -20.57 -13.29
N LEU A 712 -61.14 -20.73 -12.04
CA LEU A 712 -62.04 -19.78 -11.38
C LEU A 712 -61.39 -18.40 -11.16
N LEU A 713 -60.10 -18.36 -10.81
CA LEU A 713 -59.37 -17.09 -10.67
C LEU A 713 -59.23 -16.38 -12.03
N LYS A 714 -59.12 -17.12 -13.14
CA LYS A 714 -59.10 -16.56 -14.50
C LYS A 714 -60.45 -15.90 -14.85
N GLU A 715 -61.56 -16.55 -14.52
CA GLU A 715 -62.90 -15.98 -14.70
C GLU A 715 -63.11 -14.74 -13.81
N LEU A 716 -62.65 -14.76 -12.56
CA LEU A 716 -62.66 -13.58 -11.69
C LEU A 716 -61.80 -12.43 -12.24
N LYS A 717 -60.66 -12.75 -12.85
CA LYS A 717 -59.82 -11.76 -13.54
C LYS A 717 -60.57 -11.15 -14.74
N ASP A 718 -61.29 -11.95 -15.53
CA ASP A 718 -62.09 -11.43 -16.65
C ASP A 718 -63.25 -10.53 -16.17
N LEU A 719 -63.89 -10.86 -15.04
CA LEU A 719 -64.87 -9.99 -14.38
C LEU A 719 -64.25 -8.72 -13.77
N GLY A 720 -62.98 -8.79 -13.36
CA GLY A 720 -62.18 -7.64 -12.94
C GLY A 720 -61.91 -6.65 -14.08
N LEU A 721 -62.24 -7.01 -15.33
CA LEU A 721 -62.11 -6.19 -16.53
C LEU A 721 -63.48 -5.77 -17.14
N ASP A 722 -64.57 -5.85 -16.37
CA ASP A 722 -65.90 -5.40 -16.80
C ASP A 722 -65.95 -3.88 -17.02
N ASP A 723 -66.80 -3.39 -17.92
CA ASP A 723 -66.95 -1.95 -18.16
C ASP A 723 -67.48 -1.19 -16.93
N LYS A 724 -68.18 -1.86 -16.00
CA LYS A 724 -68.72 -1.26 -14.77
C LYS A 724 -67.69 -1.20 -13.65
N GLU A 725 -67.41 0.01 -13.18
CA GLU A 725 -66.45 0.28 -12.11
C GLU A 725 -66.77 -0.42 -10.78
N GLU A 726 -68.03 -0.40 -10.34
CA GLU A 726 -68.47 -1.09 -9.10
C GLU A 726 -68.18 -2.60 -9.14
N VAL A 727 -68.36 -3.21 -10.33
CA VAL A 727 -68.13 -4.64 -10.54
C VAL A 727 -66.63 -4.93 -10.55
N ARG A 728 -65.82 -4.09 -11.21
CA ARG A 728 -64.36 -4.23 -11.21
C ARG A 728 -63.78 -4.13 -9.81
N LEU A 729 -64.06 -3.05 -9.08
CA LEU A 729 -63.48 -2.81 -7.75
C LEU A 729 -63.87 -3.91 -6.75
N GLY A 730 -65.14 -4.33 -6.74
CA GLY A 730 -65.60 -5.43 -5.90
C GLY A 730 -64.94 -6.77 -6.25
N THR A 731 -64.77 -7.04 -7.55
CA THR A 731 -64.16 -8.29 -8.02
C THR A 731 -62.65 -8.32 -7.75
N ILE A 732 -61.93 -7.23 -7.98
CA ILE A 732 -60.50 -7.09 -7.67
C ILE A 732 -60.26 -7.30 -6.17
N SER A 733 -61.06 -6.65 -5.31
CA SER A 733 -60.94 -6.84 -3.86
C SER A 733 -61.19 -8.29 -3.45
N THR A 734 -62.23 -8.93 -4.01
CA THR A 734 -62.56 -10.33 -3.71
C THR A 734 -61.48 -11.30 -4.20
N LEU A 735 -60.89 -11.04 -5.37
CA LEU A 735 -59.80 -11.82 -5.95
C LEU A 735 -58.58 -11.80 -5.02
N PHE A 736 -58.10 -10.62 -4.63
CA PHE A 736 -56.92 -10.48 -3.77
C PHE A 736 -57.17 -10.96 -2.33
N GLN A 737 -58.36 -10.75 -1.76
CA GLN A 737 -58.73 -11.33 -0.46
C GLN A 737 -58.73 -12.87 -0.50
N SER A 738 -59.16 -13.47 -1.61
CA SER A 738 -59.12 -14.92 -1.79
C SER A 738 -57.67 -15.41 -1.87
N LEU A 739 -56.79 -14.70 -2.57
CA LEU A 739 -55.36 -15.01 -2.61
C LEU A 739 -54.70 -14.85 -1.25
N ASP A 740 -55.04 -13.81 -0.47
CA ASP A 740 -54.54 -13.63 0.89
C ASP A 740 -55.02 -14.73 1.85
N PHE A 741 -56.27 -15.21 1.72
CA PHE A 741 -56.80 -16.24 2.61
C PHE A 741 -56.21 -17.64 2.35
N TYR A 742 -55.96 -17.96 1.08
CA TYR A 742 -55.46 -19.29 0.67
C TYR A 742 -53.95 -19.31 0.36
N GLY A 743 -53.27 -18.16 0.37
CA GLY A 743 -51.89 -17.99 -0.09
C GLY A 743 -50.85 -18.89 0.58
N HIS A 744 -51.00 -19.18 1.87
CA HIS A 744 -50.12 -20.10 2.62
C HIS A 744 -50.20 -21.57 2.16
N THR A 745 -51.28 -21.95 1.47
CA THR A 745 -51.51 -23.34 1.01
C THR A 745 -51.03 -23.59 -0.42
N LEU A 746 -50.60 -22.53 -1.13
CA LEU A 746 -50.20 -22.59 -2.53
C LEU A 746 -48.74 -23.02 -2.69
N SER A 747 -48.50 -23.89 -3.68
CA SER A 747 -47.15 -24.28 -4.09
C SER A 747 -46.46 -23.19 -4.93
N SER A 748 -45.14 -23.22 -5.03
CA SER A 748 -44.35 -22.30 -5.86
C SER A 748 -44.81 -22.32 -7.34
N GLN A 749 -45.11 -23.50 -7.90
CA GLN A 749 -45.67 -23.64 -9.26
C GLN A 749 -47.06 -23.01 -9.41
N SER A 750 -47.89 -23.07 -8.35
CA SER A 750 -49.21 -22.43 -8.36
C SER A 750 -49.11 -20.91 -8.31
N TRP A 751 -48.19 -20.39 -7.49
CA TRP A 751 -47.88 -18.97 -7.43
C TRP A 751 -47.40 -18.43 -8.77
N GLU A 752 -46.55 -19.17 -9.49
CA GLU A 752 -46.09 -18.80 -10.82
C GLU A 752 -47.25 -18.67 -11.83
N GLN A 753 -48.16 -19.64 -11.84
CA GLN A 753 -49.35 -19.60 -12.70
C GLN A 753 -50.29 -18.44 -12.36
N ILE A 754 -50.55 -18.18 -11.08
CA ILE A 754 -51.43 -17.08 -10.65
C ILE A 754 -50.83 -15.72 -11.02
N ILE A 755 -49.54 -15.54 -10.81
CA ILE A 755 -48.86 -14.27 -11.12
C ILE A 755 -48.96 -13.96 -12.61
N TRP A 756 -48.61 -14.90 -13.49
CA TRP A 756 -48.54 -14.65 -14.92
C TRP A 756 -49.88 -14.76 -15.65
N ASP A 757 -50.81 -15.61 -15.18
CA ASP A 757 -52.11 -15.79 -15.85
C ASP A 757 -53.21 -14.86 -15.30
N VAL A 758 -53.06 -14.34 -14.08
CA VAL A 758 -54.11 -13.56 -13.38
C VAL A 758 -53.61 -12.17 -13.00
N ILE A 759 -52.57 -12.04 -12.16
CA ILE A 759 -52.17 -10.74 -11.59
C ILE A 759 -51.59 -9.79 -12.66
N ILE A 760 -50.61 -10.25 -13.44
CA ILE A 760 -49.96 -9.42 -14.47
C ILE A 760 -50.95 -8.99 -15.57
N PRO A 761 -51.75 -9.89 -16.16
CA PRO A 761 -52.76 -9.49 -17.13
C PRO A 761 -53.81 -8.52 -16.56
N LEU A 762 -54.16 -8.63 -15.28
CA LEU A 762 -55.07 -7.67 -14.63
C LEU A 762 -54.45 -6.27 -14.56
N LEU A 763 -53.17 -6.17 -14.17
CA LEU A 763 -52.44 -4.90 -14.11
C LEU A 763 -52.27 -4.28 -15.52
N ASP A 764 -51.88 -5.07 -16.52
CA ASP A 764 -51.67 -4.57 -17.89
C ASP A 764 -52.97 -4.08 -18.56
N ASN A 765 -54.08 -4.79 -18.34
CA ASN A 765 -55.37 -4.41 -18.93
C ASN A 765 -55.99 -3.18 -18.22
N THR A 766 -55.83 -3.06 -16.91
CA THR A 766 -56.29 -1.86 -16.17
C THR A 766 -55.46 -0.62 -16.52
N LEU A 767 -54.16 -0.79 -16.77
CA LEU A 767 -53.27 0.27 -17.24
C LEU A 767 -53.59 0.72 -18.67
N SER A 768 -53.70 -0.22 -19.61
CA SER A 768 -53.98 0.08 -21.03
C SER A 768 -55.37 0.70 -21.25
N SER A 769 -56.34 0.36 -20.39
CA SER A 769 -57.70 0.91 -20.44
C SER A 769 -57.85 2.26 -19.72
N GLY A 770 -56.82 2.72 -18.99
CA GLY A 770 -56.85 3.98 -18.25
C GLY A 770 -57.75 3.97 -17.00
N TRP A 771 -57.97 2.81 -16.37
CA TRP A 771 -58.83 2.68 -15.19
C TRP A 771 -58.04 2.95 -13.90
N HIS A 772 -57.80 4.22 -13.58
CA HIS A 772 -56.92 4.65 -12.49
C HIS A 772 -57.28 4.11 -11.10
N GLU A 773 -58.56 4.11 -10.71
CA GLU A 773 -58.99 3.58 -9.40
C GLU A 773 -58.79 2.06 -9.29
N SER A 774 -59.12 1.33 -10.37
CA SER A 774 -58.96 -0.13 -10.43
C SER A 774 -57.48 -0.53 -10.42
N LEU A 775 -56.62 0.22 -11.14
CA LEU A 775 -55.16 0.00 -11.14
C LEU A 775 -54.53 0.30 -9.77
N THR A 776 -54.96 1.37 -9.10
CA THR A 776 -54.48 1.73 -7.76
C THR A 776 -54.80 0.62 -6.75
N LEU A 777 -56.04 0.14 -6.73
CA LEU A 777 -56.46 -0.96 -5.86
C LEU A 777 -55.69 -2.25 -6.15
N ALA A 778 -55.46 -2.57 -7.42
CA ALA A 778 -54.71 -3.77 -7.81
C ALA A 778 -53.22 -3.68 -7.40
N LEU A 779 -52.59 -2.52 -7.53
CA LEU A 779 -51.20 -2.28 -7.11
C LEU A 779 -51.03 -2.35 -5.59
N ASP A 780 -51.91 -1.70 -4.82
CA ASP A 780 -51.88 -1.75 -3.35
C ASP A 780 -52.10 -3.18 -2.83
N SER A 781 -53.04 -3.91 -3.45
CA SER A 781 -53.30 -5.31 -3.11
C SER A 781 -52.12 -6.22 -3.48
N THR A 782 -51.44 -5.94 -4.59
CA THR A 782 -50.21 -6.64 -4.98
C THR A 782 -49.08 -6.36 -3.98
N ALA A 783 -48.91 -5.10 -3.53
CA ALA A 783 -47.94 -4.77 -2.49
C ALA A 783 -48.21 -5.49 -1.16
N SER A 784 -49.49 -5.62 -0.76
CA SER A 784 -49.88 -6.42 0.41
C SER A 784 -49.50 -7.90 0.26
N LEU A 785 -49.72 -8.51 -0.92
CA LEU A 785 -49.32 -9.89 -1.19
C LEU A 785 -47.79 -10.06 -1.09
N PHE A 786 -47.02 -9.14 -1.64
CA PHE A 786 -45.55 -9.14 -1.50
C PHE A 786 -45.16 -9.06 -0.02
N LYS A 787 -45.76 -8.14 0.75
CA LYS A 787 -45.48 -8.03 2.19
C LYS A 787 -45.75 -9.32 2.96
N ASN A 788 -46.83 -10.03 2.65
CA ASN A 788 -47.21 -11.26 3.35
C ASN A 788 -46.46 -12.52 2.88
N TYR A 789 -46.14 -12.61 1.58
CA TYR A 789 -45.71 -13.86 0.93
C TYR A 789 -44.35 -13.80 0.23
N LEU A 790 -43.64 -12.66 0.26
CA LEU A 790 -42.32 -12.54 -0.35
C LEU A 790 -41.33 -13.56 0.21
N HIS A 791 -41.20 -13.63 1.54
CA HIS A 791 -40.24 -14.50 2.22
C HIS A 791 -40.60 -15.99 2.14
N SER A 792 -41.88 -16.33 2.01
CA SER A 792 -42.32 -17.73 2.03
C SER A 792 -42.29 -18.37 0.64
N ASN A 793 -42.82 -17.68 -0.38
CA ASN A 793 -43.11 -18.30 -1.67
C ASN A 793 -42.63 -17.47 -2.88
N ILE A 794 -42.81 -16.15 -2.88
CA ILE A 794 -42.64 -15.33 -4.09
C ILE A 794 -41.15 -15.12 -4.46
N LYS A 795 -40.25 -14.94 -3.48
CA LYS A 795 -38.80 -14.80 -3.74
C LYS A 795 -38.18 -16.03 -4.43
N HIS A 796 -38.71 -17.22 -4.13
CA HIS A 796 -38.17 -18.49 -4.63
C HIS A 796 -38.68 -18.88 -6.02
N LEU A 797 -39.47 -18.03 -6.68
CA LEU A 797 -39.96 -18.28 -8.03
C LEU A 797 -38.83 -18.15 -9.07
N GLU A 798 -38.75 -19.10 -10.01
CA GLU A 798 -37.79 -19.04 -11.13
C GLU A 798 -38.00 -17.78 -12.00
N SER A 799 -39.22 -17.23 -12.02
CA SER A 799 -39.59 -16.03 -12.77
C SER A 799 -39.50 -14.73 -11.97
N PHE A 800 -39.00 -14.72 -10.72
CA PHE A 800 -39.04 -13.55 -9.85
C PHE A 800 -38.38 -12.30 -10.47
N ASN A 801 -37.19 -12.44 -11.06
CA ASN A 801 -36.50 -11.32 -11.73
C ASN A 801 -37.29 -10.76 -12.92
N LYS A 802 -38.05 -11.60 -13.62
CA LYS A 802 -38.93 -11.17 -14.73
C LYS A 802 -40.17 -10.44 -14.21
N LEU A 803 -40.76 -10.94 -13.12
CA LEU A 803 -41.92 -10.34 -12.46
C LEU A 803 -41.58 -8.93 -11.98
N TRP A 804 -40.46 -8.78 -11.26
CA TRP A 804 -40.03 -7.49 -10.74
C TRP A 804 -39.78 -6.48 -11.86
N LYS A 805 -39.11 -6.91 -12.94
CA LYS A 805 -38.90 -6.07 -14.11
C LYS A 805 -40.22 -5.59 -14.73
N HIS A 806 -41.22 -6.46 -14.84
CA HIS A 806 -42.53 -6.08 -15.38
C HIS A 806 -43.26 -5.06 -14.49
N LEU A 807 -43.17 -5.20 -13.17
CA LEU A 807 -43.69 -4.19 -12.23
C LEU A 807 -43.00 -2.83 -12.43
N CYS A 808 -41.67 -2.81 -12.55
CA CYS A 808 -40.92 -1.60 -12.86
C CYS A 808 -41.34 -0.96 -14.21
N ASP A 809 -41.61 -1.76 -15.24
CA ASP A 809 -42.12 -1.28 -16.53
C ASP A 809 -43.52 -0.63 -16.39
N ILE A 810 -44.37 -1.15 -15.49
CA ILE A 810 -45.68 -0.55 -15.14
C ILE A 810 -45.48 0.81 -14.46
N LEU A 811 -44.54 0.92 -13.51
CA LEU A 811 -44.21 2.21 -12.87
C LEU A 811 -43.75 3.24 -13.91
N GLU A 812 -42.90 2.86 -14.85
CA GLU A 812 -42.44 3.73 -15.95
C GLU A 812 -43.63 4.24 -16.80
N GLN A 813 -44.58 3.37 -17.12
CA GLN A 813 -45.78 3.74 -17.88
C GLN A 813 -46.72 4.65 -17.08
N VAL A 814 -46.92 4.39 -15.78
CA VAL A 814 -47.72 5.25 -14.90
C VAL A 814 -47.13 6.66 -14.81
N MET A 815 -45.81 6.77 -14.70
CA MET A 815 -45.11 8.06 -14.68
C MET A 815 -45.32 8.88 -15.96
N LEU A 816 -45.50 8.22 -17.12
CA LEU A 816 -45.77 8.90 -18.41
C LEU A 816 -47.21 9.42 -18.55
N VAL A 817 -48.17 8.88 -17.79
CA VAL A 817 -49.60 9.24 -17.89
C VAL A 817 -49.93 10.55 -17.14
N ALA A 818 -49.05 10.99 -16.23
CA ALA A 818 -49.10 12.30 -15.55
C ALA A 818 -50.32 12.58 -14.63
N ASP A 819 -51.02 11.56 -14.13
CA ASP A 819 -52.00 11.72 -13.03
C ASP A 819 -51.30 11.65 -11.66
N ASN A 820 -51.29 12.78 -10.95
CA ASN A 820 -50.62 12.94 -9.65
C ASN A 820 -51.11 11.96 -8.58
N GLN A 821 -52.40 11.63 -8.55
CA GLN A 821 -52.96 10.73 -7.52
C GLN A 821 -52.55 9.28 -7.78
N LEU A 822 -52.53 8.86 -9.04
CA LEU A 822 -52.07 7.54 -9.46
C LEU A 822 -50.56 7.37 -9.22
N VAL A 823 -49.77 8.39 -9.55
CA VAL A 823 -48.31 8.39 -9.33
C VAL A 823 -47.98 8.25 -7.84
N SER A 824 -48.59 9.05 -6.97
CA SER A 824 -48.36 8.97 -5.52
C SER A 824 -48.74 7.60 -4.94
N SER A 825 -49.87 7.04 -5.37
CA SER A 825 -50.33 5.73 -4.87
C SER A 825 -49.42 4.59 -5.36
N THR A 826 -49.01 4.64 -6.63
CA THR A 826 -48.07 3.67 -7.20
C THR A 826 -46.72 3.73 -6.48
N LEU A 827 -46.15 4.92 -6.27
CA LEU A 827 -44.88 5.06 -5.54
C LEU A 827 -44.97 4.54 -4.10
N LYS A 828 -46.09 4.75 -3.39
CA LYS A 828 -46.32 4.18 -2.04
C LYS A 828 -46.32 2.65 -2.06
N ALA A 829 -46.97 2.03 -3.04
CA ALA A 829 -46.99 0.58 -3.20
C ALA A 829 -45.57 0.03 -3.43
N PHE A 830 -44.78 0.66 -4.29
CA PHE A 830 -43.39 0.25 -4.55
C PHE A 830 -42.48 0.41 -3.32
N ILE A 831 -42.58 1.55 -2.62
CA ILE A 831 -41.85 1.77 -1.36
C ILE A 831 -42.22 0.71 -0.33
N SER A 832 -43.50 0.34 -0.21
CA SER A 832 -43.93 -0.71 0.72
C SER A 832 -43.37 -2.09 0.36
N ILE A 833 -43.18 -2.40 -0.92
CA ILE A 833 -42.55 -3.67 -1.34
C ILE A 833 -41.06 -3.63 -1.01
N GLU A 834 -40.43 -2.48 -1.27
CA GLU A 834 -39.02 -2.26 -1.01
C GLU A 834 -38.68 -2.29 0.48
N GLU A 835 -39.48 -1.72 1.38
CA GLU A 835 -39.23 -1.83 2.82
C GLU A 835 -39.09 -3.27 3.31
N VAL A 836 -39.79 -4.22 2.68
CA VAL A 836 -39.70 -5.66 2.98
C VAL A 836 -38.37 -6.25 2.48
N PHE A 837 -37.83 -5.75 1.37
CA PHE A 837 -36.52 -6.12 0.84
C PHE A 837 -35.35 -5.78 1.78
N LYS A 838 -35.49 -4.80 2.69
CA LYS A 838 -34.39 -4.31 3.56
C LYS A 838 -33.89 -5.37 4.57
N GLN A 839 -34.65 -6.44 4.78
CA GLN A 839 -34.34 -7.48 5.76
C GLN A 839 -33.48 -8.64 5.19
N GLU A 840 -33.16 -8.66 3.88
CA GLU A 840 -32.46 -9.78 3.25
C GLU A 840 -31.54 -9.37 2.08
N GLU A 841 -30.62 -10.28 1.68
CA GLU A 841 -29.84 -10.17 0.44
C GLU A 841 -30.73 -10.50 -0.78
N LEU A 842 -30.78 -9.59 -1.76
CA LEU A 842 -31.43 -9.75 -3.06
C LEU A 842 -30.41 -9.76 -4.21
N ASP A 843 -30.83 -10.30 -5.34
CA ASP A 843 -30.02 -10.45 -6.55
C ASP A 843 -29.69 -9.08 -7.18
N ASN A 844 -28.46 -8.90 -7.66
CA ASN A 844 -27.96 -7.62 -8.19
C ASN A 844 -28.78 -7.10 -9.38
N ASP A 845 -29.33 -8.01 -10.19
CA ASP A 845 -30.15 -7.69 -11.35
C ASP A 845 -31.44 -6.95 -10.96
N ILE A 846 -32.03 -7.26 -9.81
CA ILE A 846 -33.25 -6.63 -9.29
C ILE A 846 -32.96 -5.17 -8.94
N TYR A 847 -31.88 -4.93 -8.19
CA TYR A 847 -31.45 -3.59 -7.81
C TYR A 847 -31.12 -2.73 -9.02
N GLN A 848 -30.44 -3.29 -10.04
CA GLN A 848 -30.14 -2.56 -11.28
C GLN A 848 -31.40 -2.17 -12.05
N VAL A 849 -32.39 -3.06 -12.12
CA VAL A 849 -33.66 -2.78 -12.78
C VAL A 849 -34.43 -1.69 -12.04
N SER A 850 -34.54 -1.77 -10.71
CA SER A 850 -35.21 -0.71 -9.94
C SER A 850 -34.50 0.63 -10.10
N TRP A 851 -33.16 0.65 -10.00
CA TRP A 851 -32.37 1.88 -10.14
C TRP A 851 -32.55 2.54 -11.52
N ASN A 852 -32.48 1.75 -12.59
CA ASN A 852 -32.71 2.27 -13.95
C ASN A 852 -34.13 2.83 -14.10
N THR A 853 -35.10 2.24 -13.41
CA THR A 853 -36.48 2.71 -13.39
C THR A 853 -36.60 4.03 -12.64
N SER A 854 -35.95 4.18 -11.47
CA SER A 854 -35.90 5.46 -10.75
C SER A 854 -35.29 6.57 -11.60
N LEU A 855 -34.20 6.28 -12.34
CA LEU A 855 -33.55 7.25 -13.24
C LEU A 855 -34.46 7.67 -14.41
N LYS A 856 -35.17 6.72 -15.01
CA LYS A 856 -36.13 7.03 -16.08
C LYS A 856 -37.33 7.82 -15.55
N SER A 857 -37.88 7.43 -14.40
CA SER A 857 -38.93 8.19 -13.71
C SER A 857 -38.49 9.63 -13.44
N PHE A 858 -37.22 9.81 -13.10
CA PHE A 858 -36.61 11.13 -12.93
C PHE A 858 -36.47 11.90 -14.27
N ASP A 859 -35.96 11.27 -15.33
CA ASP A 859 -35.86 11.88 -16.66
C ASP A 859 -37.23 12.30 -17.21
N ILE A 860 -38.27 11.51 -16.92
CA ILE A 860 -39.66 11.83 -17.24
C ILE A 860 -40.07 13.11 -16.53
N ILE A 861 -39.82 13.23 -15.22
CA ILE A 861 -40.12 14.46 -14.47
C ILE A 861 -39.41 15.66 -15.06
N LYS A 862 -38.12 15.53 -15.38
CA LYS A 862 -37.33 16.61 -15.97
C LYS A 862 -37.84 17.03 -17.36
N SER A 863 -38.37 16.10 -18.14
CA SER A 863 -38.86 16.34 -19.49
C SER A 863 -40.28 16.91 -19.54
N THR A 864 -41.04 16.79 -18.45
CA THR A 864 -42.44 17.18 -18.39
C THR A 864 -42.58 18.51 -17.64
N ASP A 865 -43.07 19.56 -18.32
CA ASP A 865 -43.40 20.87 -17.71
C ASP A 865 -44.58 20.78 -16.70
N SER A 866 -45.12 19.58 -16.45
CA SER A 866 -46.26 19.36 -15.57
C SER A 866 -45.88 19.51 -14.09
N GLN A 867 -46.68 20.26 -13.35
CA GLN A 867 -46.60 20.35 -11.90
C GLN A 867 -46.93 18.99 -11.27
N PHE A 868 -45.92 18.16 -11.04
CA PHE A 868 -46.06 17.00 -10.16
C PHE A 868 -46.50 17.49 -8.78
N ALA A 869 -47.44 16.78 -8.15
CA ALA A 869 -47.82 17.08 -6.79
C ALA A 869 -46.61 16.93 -5.86
N GLN A 870 -46.49 17.84 -4.89
CA GLN A 870 -45.40 17.86 -3.91
C GLN A 870 -45.20 16.48 -3.26
N GLU A 871 -46.29 15.80 -2.90
CA GLU A 871 -46.29 14.46 -2.30
C GLU A 871 -45.63 13.41 -3.23
N GLY A 872 -45.87 13.48 -4.55
CA GLY A 872 -45.28 12.53 -5.51
C GLY A 872 -43.77 12.71 -5.65
N LEU A 873 -43.28 13.96 -5.60
CA LEU A 873 -41.84 14.25 -5.63
C LEU A 873 -41.16 13.82 -4.32
N GLU A 874 -41.79 14.04 -3.17
CA GLU A 874 -41.29 13.55 -1.87
C GLU A 874 -41.22 12.02 -1.82
N LEU A 875 -42.23 11.32 -2.35
CA LEU A 875 -42.23 9.86 -2.45
C LEU A 875 -41.15 9.34 -3.41
N LEU A 876 -40.93 10.00 -4.55
CA LEU A 876 -39.84 9.64 -5.45
C LEU A 876 -38.46 9.85 -4.80
N LEU A 877 -38.28 10.91 -4.03
CA LEU A 877 -37.05 11.13 -3.28
C LEU A 877 -36.83 10.03 -2.23
N ARG A 878 -37.90 9.58 -1.55
CA ARG A 878 -37.84 8.44 -0.64
C ARG A 878 -37.52 7.13 -1.36
N PHE A 879 -38.06 6.93 -2.56
CA PHE A 879 -37.76 5.78 -3.43
C PHE A 879 -36.28 5.76 -3.86
N ILE A 880 -35.74 6.90 -4.30
CA ILE A 880 -34.30 7.04 -4.64
C ILE A 880 -33.42 6.83 -3.41
N LYS A 881 -33.83 7.37 -2.25
CA LYS A 881 -33.13 7.19 -0.97
C LYS A 881 -33.07 5.71 -0.61
N TYR A 882 -34.17 4.97 -0.72
CA TYR A 882 -34.22 3.56 -0.39
C TYR A 882 -33.19 2.74 -1.20
N HIS A 883 -33.12 2.97 -2.51
CA HIS A 883 -32.11 2.33 -3.36
C HIS A 883 -30.69 2.71 -2.98
N TYR A 884 -30.48 3.95 -2.57
CA TYR A 884 -29.18 4.43 -2.14
C TYR A 884 -28.70 3.71 -0.87
N ASP A 885 -29.55 3.61 0.15
CA ASP A 885 -29.24 2.96 1.43
C ASP A 885 -28.95 1.46 1.25
N SER A 886 -29.52 0.82 0.22
CA SER A 886 -29.29 -0.60 -0.11
C SER A 886 -27.96 -0.92 -0.82
N GLN A 887 -27.16 0.08 -1.19
CA GLN A 887 -25.91 -0.11 -1.95
C GLN A 887 -24.83 -0.89 -1.21
N GLY A 888 -24.89 -0.96 0.12
CA GLY A 888 -23.84 -1.59 0.92
C GLY A 888 -23.67 -3.09 0.63
N SER A 889 -24.75 -3.82 0.35
CA SER A 889 -24.74 -5.28 0.34
C SER A 889 -24.60 -5.94 -1.04
N THR A 890 -24.96 -5.27 -2.15
CA THR A 890 -25.24 -5.98 -3.42
C THR A 890 -24.71 -5.33 -4.71
N TRP A 891 -24.02 -4.18 -4.69
CA TRP A 891 -23.53 -3.58 -5.95
C TRP A 891 -22.14 -4.10 -6.37
N ASP A 892 -22.09 -5.05 -7.31
CA ASP A 892 -20.86 -5.64 -7.86
C ASP A 892 -20.29 -4.85 -9.06
N ASP A 893 -20.03 -3.55 -8.88
CA ASP A 893 -19.22 -2.77 -9.83
C ASP A 893 -17.75 -2.85 -9.40
N ASN A 894 -16.90 -3.46 -10.24
CA ASN A 894 -15.45 -3.54 -10.02
C ASN A 894 -14.74 -2.17 -9.91
N ARG A 895 -15.44 -1.06 -10.22
CA ARG A 895 -14.96 0.31 -9.95
C ARG A 895 -15.21 0.76 -8.50
N CYS A 896 -16.11 0.08 -7.79
CA CYS A 896 -16.50 0.33 -6.41
C CYS A 896 -15.81 -0.62 -5.41
N VAL A 897 -14.65 -1.19 -5.79
CA VAL A 897 -13.86 -2.08 -4.92
C VAL A 897 -13.27 -1.30 -3.76
N GLU A 898 -13.22 -1.96 -2.60
CA GLU A 898 -12.71 -1.49 -1.31
C GLU A 898 -11.60 -0.44 -1.44
N ALA A 899 -11.87 0.70 -0.80
CA ALA A 899 -10.96 1.78 -0.45
C ALA A 899 -10.82 2.98 -1.41
N ASP A 900 -11.70 3.25 -2.39
CA ASP A 900 -11.67 4.60 -3.00
C ASP A 900 -12.25 5.65 -2.03
N THR A 901 -11.38 6.23 -1.20
CA THR A 901 -11.70 7.35 -0.30
C THR A 901 -11.77 8.68 -1.03
N ASP A 902 -11.24 8.73 -2.26
CA ASP A 902 -10.95 9.98 -2.97
C ASP A 902 -12.00 10.31 -4.03
N HIS A 903 -12.71 9.30 -4.56
CA HIS A 903 -13.67 9.46 -5.65
C HIS A 903 -15.07 8.98 -5.29
N LEU A 904 -16.08 9.76 -5.69
CA LEU A 904 -17.48 9.36 -5.62
C LEU A 904 -17.71 8.16 -6.56
N THR A 905 -18.45 7.17 -6.09
CA THR A 905 -18.89 6.08 -6.97
C THR A 905 -19.78 6.62 -8.08
N PRO A 906 -19.87 5.94 -9.24
CA PRO A 906 -20.76 6.35 -10.33
C PRO A 906 -22.20 6.56 -9.84
N LEU A 907 -22.63 5.71 -8.90
CA LEU A 907 -23.95 5.73 -8.31
C LEU A 907 -24.11 6.92 -7.34
N GLN A 908 -23.17 7.16 -6.43
CA GLN A 908 -23.12 8.37 -5.59
C GLN A 908 -23.19 9.66 -6.42
N ASN A 909 -22.41 9.73 -7.51
CA ASN A 909 -22.38 10.89 -8.39
C ASN A 909 -23.72 11.08 -9.15
N GLN A 910 -24.35 9.99 -9.59
CA GLN A 910 -25.67 10.05 -10.22
C GLN A 910 -26.77 10.47 -9.24
N SER A 911 -26.77 9.93 -8.02
CA SER A 911 -27.73 10.31 -6.97
C SER A 911 -27.61 11.79 -6.60
N LEU A 912 -26.38 12.31 -6.45
CA LEU A 912 -26.15 13.74 -6.21
C LEU A 912 -26.64 14.62 -7.37
N LYS A 913 -26.40 14.21 -8.62
CA LYS A 913 -26.92 14.93 -9.80
C LYS A 913 -28.44 14.93 -9.87
N CYS A 914 -29.05 13.82 -9.48
CA CYS A 914 -30.51 13.69 -9.42
C CYS A 914 -31.09 14.67 -8.41
N LEU A 915 -30.55 14.68 -7.18
CA LEU A 915 -30.98 15.62 -6.14
C LEU A 915 -30.83 17.07 -6.58
N ALA A 916 -29.68 17.45 -7.15
CA ALA A 916 -29.40 18.80 -7.65
C ALA A 916 -30.42 19.32 -8.67
N SER A 917 -31.07 18.44 -9.43
CA SER A 917 -32.10 18.81 -10.41
C SER A 917 -33.53 18.81 -9.88
N VAL A 918 -33.83 18.09 -8.79
CA VAL A 918 -35.15 18.17 -8.14
C VAL A 918 -35.30 19.51 -7.39
N GLU A 919 -34.18 20.10 -6.98
CA GLU A 919 -34.07 21.40 -6.28
C GLU A 919 -34.75 22.59 -7.00
N GLU A 920 -35.02 22.51 -8.30
CA GLU A 920 -35.64 23.61 -9.06
C GLU A 920 -37.18 23.68 -8.97
N HIS A 921 -37.85 22.71 -8.33
CA HIS A 921 -39.29 22.49 -8.52
C HIS A 921 -40.21 22.96 -7.36
N SER A 922 -39.82 22.88 -6.06
CA SER A 922 -40.67 23.36 -4.95
C SER A 922 -39.94 23.66 -3.63
N ASP A 923 -40.59 24.39 -2.71
CA ASP A 923 -39.97 24.98 -1.50
C ASP A 923 -39.75 23.96 -0.36
N SER A 924 -40.67 23.02 -0.18
CA SER A 924 -40.60 21.98 0.86
C SER A 924 -39.57 20.89 0.56
N ILE A 925 -39.36 20.59 -0.72
CA ILE A 925 -38.36 19.65 -1.22
C ILE A 925 -36.95 20.05 -0.74
N MET A 926 -36.67 21.35 -0.64
CA MET A 926 -35.34 21.84 -0.24
C MET A 926 -34.97 21.42 1.19
N SER A 927 -35.96 21.36 2.08
CA SER A 927 -35.77 20.89 3.46
C SER A 927 -35.55 19.38 3.49
N THR A 928 -36.30 18.63 2.67
CA THR A 928 -36.11 17.18 2.53
C THR A 928 -34.75 16.81 1.93
N VAL A 929 -34.28 17.56 0.92
CA VAL A 929 -32.94 17.36 0.33
C VAL A 929 -31.85 17.65 1.37
N LEU A 930 -32.00 18.70 2.17
CA LEU A 930 -31.04 19.01 3.24
C LEU A 930 -31.02 17.92 4.33
N GLU A 931 -32.16 17.34 4.69
CA GLU A 931 -32.23 16.18 5.60
C GLU A 931 -31.52 14.95 5.01
N ILE A 932 -31.74 14.64 3.72
CA ILE A 932 -31.06 13.54 3.02
C ILE A 932 -29.55 13.77 2.98
N PHE A 933 -29.10 14.98 2.65
CA PHE A 933 -27.68 15.34 2.67
C PHE A 933 -27.07 15.20 4.07
N SER A 934 -27.80 15.57 5.12
CA SER A 934 -27.34 15.45 6.50
C SER A 934 -27.10 13.99 6.91
N GLU A 935 -28.00 13.10 6.50
CA GLU A 935 -27.88 11.66 6.74
C GLU A 935 -26.73 11.04 5.94
N TRP A 936 -26.62 11.35 4.64
CA TRP A 936 -25.54 10.86 3.78
C TRP A 936 -24.15 11.37 4.22
N ALA A 937 -24.07 12.59 4.76
CA ALA A 937 -22.84 13.10 5.36
C ALA A 937 -22.40 12.28 6.58
N SER A 938 -23.35 11.62 7.26
CA SER A 938 -23.11 10.85 8.48
C SER A 938 -22.66 9.40 8.21
N PHE A 939 -22.92 8.84 7.03
CA PHE A 939 -22.62 7.44 6.67
C PHE A 939 -21.14 7.06 6.76
N ALA A 940 -20.23 8.02 6.60
CA ALA A 940 -18.79 7.76 6.76
C ALA A 940 -18.37 7.41 8.20
N TYR A 941 -19.25 7.63 9.18
CA TYR A 941 -18.99 7.47 10.61
C TYR A 941 -19.83 6.35 11.26
N ASP A 942 -20.72 5.72 10.49
CA ASP A 942 -21.52 4.57 10.95
C ASP A 942 -20.72 3.29 10.76
N ASN A 943 -20.21 2.74 11.87
CA ASN A 943 -19.37 1.55 11.84
C ASN A 943 -20.11 0.33 11.29
N ASP A 944 -21.40 0.17 11.58
CA ASP A 944 -22.17 -1.00 11.13
C ASP A 944 -22.41 -0.92 9.62
N LEU A 945 -22.74 0.28 9.12
CA LEU A 945 -22.91 0.51 7.68
C LEU A 945 -21.58 0.32 6.93
N VAL A 946 -20.47 0.86 7.46
CA VAL A 946 -19.14 0.76 6.83
C VAL A 946 -18.61 -0.67 6.85
N LEU A 947 -18.82 -1.43 7.93
CA LEU A 947 -18.38 -2.83 8.04
C LEU A 947 -19.19 -3.77 7.14
N ASN A 948 -20.50 -3.51 6.99
CA ASN A 948 -21.37 -4.32 6.16
C ASN A 948 -21.34 -3.91 4.67
N SER A 949 -20.72 -2.76 4.35
CA SER A 949 -20.63 -2.27 2.97
C SER A 949 -19.28 -2.52 2.33
N ARG A 950 -19.27 -2.84 1.03
CA ARG A 950 -18.04 -2.94 0.23
C ARG A 950 -17.50 -1.57 -0.23
N VAL A 951 -18.17 -0.46 0.12
CA VAL A 951 -17.96 0.89 -0.43
C VAL A 951 -17.64 1.88 0.70
N SER A 952 -16.69 2.79 0.45
CA SER A 952 -16.39 3.90 1.36
C SER A 952 -17.32 5.10 1.12
N PHE A 953 -17.85 5.68 2.20
CA PHE A 953 -18.66 6.90 2.18
C PHE A 953 -17.84 8.19 2.45
N VAL A 954 -16.51 8.08 2.59
CA VAL A 954 -15.61 9.22 2.90
C VAL A 954 -15.68 10.32 1.84
N ALA A 955 -15.60 9.97 0.55
CA ALA A 955 -15.66 10.93 -0.55
C ALA A 955 -17.02 11.67 -0.62
N LEU A 956 -18.10 10.95 -0.32
CA LEU A 956 -19.45 11.50 -0.26
C LEU A 956 -19.61 12.49 0.88
N SER A 957 -19.24 12.08 2.10
CA SER A 957 -19.32 12.92 3.29
C SER A 957 -18.54 14.22 3.09
N LYS A 958 -17.31 14.13 2.56
CA LYS A 958 -16.49 15.29 2.20
C LYS A 958 -17.18 16.22 1.18
N HIS A 959 -17.80 15.66 0.14
CA HIS A 959 -18.48 16.46 -0.89
C HIS A 959 -19.70 17.19 -0.34
N ILE A 960 -20.52 16.50 0.46
CA ILE A 960 -21.75 17.07 1.02
C ILE A 960 -21.45 18.14 2.06
N MET A 961 -20.51 17.89 2.99
CA MET A 961 -20.12 18.87 4.00
C MET A 961 -19.66 20.19 3.38
N GLY A 962 -18.96 20.14 2.23
CA GLY A 962 -18.53 21.32 1.50
C GLY A 962 -19.66 22.12 0.84
N ASN A 963 -20.79 21.48 0.55
CA ASN A 963 -21.92 22.11 -0.13
C ASN A 963 -22.97 22.68 0.83
N PHE A 964 -22.99 22.30 2.13
CA PHE A 964 -24.00 22.77 3.09
C PHE A 964 -24.10 24.31 3.13
N THR A 965 -22.97 24.99 3.24
CA THR A 965 -22.95 26.46 3.34
C THR A 965 -23.44 27.12 2.06
N SER A 966 -22.97 26.67 0.89
CA SER A 966 -23.42 27.23 -0.40
C SER A 966 -24.90 26.99 -0.64
N TYR A 967 -25.38 25.79 -0.28
CA TYR A 967 -26.78 25.40 -0.45
C TYR A 967 -27.69 26.29 0.40
N VAL A 968 -27.46 26.35 1.72
CA VAL A 968 -28.30 27.15 2.61
C VAL A 968 -28.19 28.65 2.31
N ARG A 969 -26.99 29.16 1.96
CA ARG A 969 -26.79 30.56 1.56
C ARG A 969 -27.58 30.91 0.29
N GLN A 970 -27.55 30.06 -0.74
CA GLN A 970 -28.30 30.30 -1.97
C GLN A 970 -29.80 30.35 -1.70
N TYR A 971 -30.36 29.39 -0.98
CA TYR A 971 -31.81 29.25 -0.90
C TYR A 971 -32.47 30.08 0.22
N CYS A 972 -31.79 30.33 1.35
CA CYS A 972 -32.35 31.09 2.47
C CYS A 972 -32.09 32.59 2.41
N LEU A 973 -30.93 33.03 1.89
CA LEU A 973 -30.54 34.44 1.90
C LEU A 973 -30.91 35.17 0.60
N THR A 974 -30.98 34.48 -0.55
CA THR A 974 -31.37 35.11 -1.84
C THR A 974 -32.82 34.85 -2.25
N GLY A 975 -33.43 33.74 -1.80
CA GLY A 975 -34.85 33.43 -1.99
C GLY A 975 -35.67 33.74 -0.74
N LYS A 976 -36.88 34.28 -0.87
CA LYS A 976 -37.85 34.41 0.25
C LYS A 976 -38.44 33.05 0.65
N LYS A 977 -37.62 32.01 0.82
CA LYS A 977 -38.05 30.62 1.06
C LYS A 977 -37.51 30.11 2.39
N VAL A 978 -38.37 29.44 3.15
CA VAL A 978 -38.14 29.04 4.55
C VAL A 978 -37.71 27.57 4.57
N ILE A 979 -36.51 27.28 5.10
CA ILE A 979 -36.05 25.93 5.42
C ILE A 979 -36.57 25.58 6.82
N THR A 980 -37.03 24.35 7.04
CA THR A 980 -37.53 23.92 8.36
C THR A 980 -36.44 23.95 9.42
N SER A 981 -36.81 24.28 10.66
CA SER A 981 -35.91 24.24 11.82
C SER A 981 -35.30 22.84 12.03
N SER A 982 -36.03 21.78 11.67
CA SER A 982 -35.58 20.38 11.73
C SER A 982 -34.40 20.09 10.79
N SER A 983 -34.50 20.51 9.53
CA SER A 983 -33.51 20.21 8.50
C SER A 983 -32.21 20.97 8.72
N LEU A 984 -32.29 22.20 9.23
CA LEU A 984 -31.11 22.98 9.63
C LEU A 984 -30.40 22.37 10.85
N ARG A 985 -31.13 21.77 11.78
CA ARG A 985 -30.53 21.05 12.91
C ARG A 985 -29.89 19.74 12.46
N ALA A 986 -30.50 19.02 11.53
CA ALA A 986 -29.93 17.80 10.97
C ALA A 986 -28.55 18.06 10.34
N SER A 987 -28.39 19.15 9.58
CA SER A 987 -27.11 19.49 8.96
C SER A 987 -26.03 19.88 9.97
N LEU A 988 -26.42 20.59 11.04
CA LEU A 988 -25.53 20.89 12.17
C LEU A 988 -25.09 19.62 12.91
N ILE A 989 -26.02 18.70 13.18
CA ILE A 989 -25.72 17.41 13.81
C ILE A 989 -24.76 16.60 12.93
N ALA A 990 -24.95 16.58 11.61
CA ALA A 990 -24.06 15.87 10.69
C ALA A 990 -22.61 16.39 10.75
N LEU A 991 -22.41 17.72 10.84
CA LEU A 991 -21.09 18.34 11.04
C LEU A 991 -20.53 18.07 12.44
N SER A 992 -21.37 17.80 13.44
CA SER A 992 -20.93 17.53 14.82
C SER A 992 -20.30 16.17 15.02
N ILE A 993 -20.75 15.15 14.28
CA ILE A 993 -20.28 13.75 14.42
C ILE A 993 -18.75 13.66 14.32
N PRO A 994 -18.09 14.16 13.26
CA PRO A 994 -16.64 14.10 13.16
C PRO A 994 -15.91 14.92 14.25
N LEU A 995 -16.52 16.02 14.75
CA LEU A 995 -15.95 16.83 15.84
C LEU A 995 -15.98 16.10 17.20
N ARG A 996 -16.90 15.14 17.39
CA ARG A 996 -16.99 14.32 18.59
C ARG A 996 -15.97 13.18 18.60
N ILE A 997 -15.47 12.77 17.43
CA ILE A 997 -14.53 11.66 17.26
C ILE A 997 -13.16 12.09 16.70
N LYS A 998 -12.75 13.36 16.84
CA LYS A 998 -11.54 13.99 16.23
C LYS A 998 -10.36 13.04 16.02
N TYR A 999 -9.74 12.56 17.10
CA TYR A 999 -8.51 11.77 17.00
C TYR A 999 -8.72 10.32 16.50
N SER A 1000 -9.98 9.88 16.38
CA SER A 1000 -10.38 8.57 15.85
C SER A 1000 -11.07 8.65 14.49
N CYS A 1001 -11.13 9.85 13.90
CA CYS A 1001 -11.84 10.10 12.64
C CYS A 1001 -11.03 9.55 11.45
N PRO A 1002 -11.68 8.96 10.43
CA PRO A 1002 -10.96 8.42 9.28
C PRO A 1002 -10.27 9.52 8.45
N PRO A 1003 -9.20 9.17 7.71
CA PRO A 1003 -8.52 10.09 6.82
C PRO A 1003 -9.45 10.51 5.67
N ALA A 1004 -9.39 11.79 5.29
CA ALA A 1004 -10.18 12.38 4.21
C ALA A 1004 -9.66 12.00 2.82
N SER A 1005 -8.47 11.40 2.72
CA SER A 1005 -7.89 10.88 1.49
C SER A 1005 -6.86 9.78 1.78
N LYS A 1006 -6.60 8.92 0.80
CA LYS A 1006 -5.50 7.95 0.84
C LYS A 1006 -4.11 8.59 0.74
N ARG A 1007 -4.02 9.79 0.15
CA ARG A 1007 -2.74 10.44 -0.18
C ARG A 1007 -2.33 11.49 0.84
N ASP A 1008 -3.31 12.08 1.51
CA ASP A 1008 -3.12 13.19 2.43
C ASP A 1008 -3.48 12.76 3.86
N ASP A 1009 -2.67 13.19 4.82
CA ASP A 1009 -2.88 12.95 6.26
C ASP A 1009 -4.00 13.83 6.86
N ILE A 1010 -4.80 14.51 6.03
CA ILE A 1010 -5.93 15.35 6.47
C ILE A 1010 -7.05 14.43 6.92
N THR A 1011 -7.64 14.71 8.07
CA THR A 1011 -8.76 13.93 8.63
C THR A 1011 -10.11 14.57 8.28
N LEU A 1012 -11.19 13.79 8.26
CA LEU A 1012 -12.52 14.33 7.99
C LEU A 1012 -12.96 15.40 9.02
N TRP A 1013 -12.52 15.30 10.27
CA TRP A 1013 -12.84 16.29 11.30
C TRP A 1013 -12.20 17.66 11.04
N GLU A 1014 -11.00 17.72 10.45
CA GLU A 1014 -10.36 18.99 10.07
C GLU A 1014 -11.23 19.73 9.04
N ILE A 1015 -11.75 18.99 8.05
CA ILE A 1015 -12.64 19.51 7.01
C ILE A 1015 -14.01 19.92 7.58
N ALA A 1016 -14.60 19.06 8.43
CA ALA A 1016 -15.88 19.34 9.06
C ALA A 1016 -15.82 20.59 9.95
N GLN A 1017 -14.71 20.79 10.67
CA GLN A 1017 -14.51 21.96 11.53
C GLN A 1017 -14.45 23.26 10.72
N ASP A 1018 -13.75 23.24 9.58
CA ASP A 1018 -13.67 24.40 8.70
C ASP A 1018 -15.05 24.78 8.14
N HIS A 1019 -15.84 23.79 7.71
CA HIS A 1019 -17.21 24.01 7.25
C HIS A 1019 -18.15 24.42 8.39
N TYR A 1020 -18.01 23.86 9.59
CA TYR A 1020 -18.78 24.26 10.77
C TYR A 1020 -18.57 25.73 11.11
N CYS A 1021 -17.32 26.21 11.09
CA CYS A 1021 -17.03 27.63 11.35
C CYS A 1021 -17.75 28.53 10.34
N GLU A 1022 -17.62 28.25 9.04
CA GLU A 1022 -18.31 29.05 8.01
C GLU A 1022 -19.84 28.96 8.12
N TYR A 1023 -20.36 27.76 8.39
CA TYR A 1023 -21.78 27.49 8.46
C TYR A 1023 -22.45 28.17 9.67
N THR A 1024 -21.74 28.26 10.81
CA THR A 1024 -22.21 28.96 12.01
C THR A 1024 -22.56 30.42 11.72
N HIS A 1025 -21.70 31.14 10.97
CA HIS A 1025 -21.97 32.51 10.57
C HIS A 1025 -23.23 32.62 9.70
N VAL A 1026 -23.40 31.73 8.72
CA VAL A 1026 -24.55 31.74 7.81
C VAL A 1026 -25.85 31.42 8.53
N VAL A 1027 -25.84 30.42 9.43
CA VAL A 1027 -27.01 30.06 10.24
C VAL A 1027 -27.43 31.23 11.13
N LEU A 1028 -26.49 31.89 11.81
CA LEU A 1028 -26.81 33.05 12.65
C LEU A 1028 -27.34 34.23 11.82
N GLU A 1029 -26.81 34.46 10.62
CA GLU A 1029 -27.33 35.48 9.69
C GLU A 1029 -28.77 35.17 9.27
N ILE A 1030 -29.08 33.90 9.00
CA ILE A 1030 -30.45 33.46 8.66
C ILE A 1030 -31.41 33.67 9.82
N LEU A 1031 -31.01 33.29 11.05
CA LEU A 1031 -31.82 33.51 12.25
C LEU A 1031 -32.12 35.01 12.45
N GLN A 1032 -31.15 35.89 12.15
CA GLN A 1032 -31.37 37.34 12.23
C GLN A 1032 -32.33 37.86 11.14
N GLN A 1033 -32.19 37.39 9.89
CA GLN A 1033 -33.03 37.84 8.77
C GLN A 1033 -34.46 37.27 8.84
N GLN A 1034 -34.63 36.06 9.36
CA GLN A 1034 -35.92 35.35 9.44
C GLN A 1034 -36.62 35.50 10.81
N LYS A 1035 -36.19 36.47 11.62
CA LYS A 1035 -36.73 36.72 12.96
C LYS A 1035 -38.25 36.92 13.02
N SER A 1036 -38.87 37.37 11.93
CA SER A 1036 -40.33 37.57 11.83
C SER A 1036 -41.11 36.33 11.40
N ILE A 1037 -40.43 35.27 10.94
CA ILE A 1037 -41.04 34.08 10.33
C ILE A 1037 -40.88 32.86 11.25
N MET A 1038 -39.73 32.71 11.90
CA MET A 1038 -39.46 31.59 12.81
C MET A 1038 -39.90 31.91 14.23
N GLU A 1039 -40.52 30.95 14.92
CA GLU A 1039 -40.87 31.09 16.34
C GLU A 1039 -39.60 31.23 17.20
N ASP A 1040 -39.68 32.03 18.27
CA ASP A 1040 -38.54 32.28 19.17
C ASP A 1040 -38.00 30.96 19.77
N ASP A 1041 -38.87 29.99 20.06
CA ASP A 1041 -38.49 28.68 20.59
C ASP A 1041 -37.69 27.84 19.57
N GLU A 1042 -37.97 27.95 18.28
CA GLU A 1042 -37.24 27.26 17.21
C GLU A 1042 -35.85 27.87 16.99
N GLN A 1043 -35.76 29.20 17.02
CA GLN A 1043 -34.48 29.91 16.91
C GLN A 1043 -33.57 29.57 18.08
N MET A 1044 -34.12 29.57 19.31
CA MET A 1044 -33.39 29.22 20.53
C MET A 1044 -32.85 27.79 20.48
N ASN A 1045 -33.66 26.88 19.96
CA ASN A 1045 -33.32 25.49 19.74
C ASN A 1045 -32.09 25.30 18.82
N ILE A 1046 -31.99 26.08 17.74
CA ILE A 1046 -30.84 26.05 16.83
C ILE A 1046 -29.59 26.62 17.51
N ILE A 1047 -29.73 27.70 18.27
CA ILE A 1047 -28.63 28.29 19.05
C ILE A 1047 -28.11 27.31 20.10
N ILE A 1048 -29.01 26.61 20.81
CA ILE A 1048 -28.64 25.54 21.76
C ILE A 1048 -27.82 24.46 21.04
N CYS A 1049 -28.26 24.02 19.86
CA CYS A 1049 -27.55 23.01 19.07
C CYS A 1049 -26.12 23.46 18.71
N LEU A 1050 -25.93 24.71 18.26
CA LEU A 1050 -24.59 25.26 17.98
C LEU A 1050 -23.69 25.28 19.23
N ILE A 1051 -24.25 25.63 20.38
CA ILE A 1051 -23.52 25.65 21.66
C ILE A 1051 -23.15 24.22 22.10
N GLU A 1052 -24.05 23.26 21.97
CA GLU A 1052 -23.80 21.85 22.29
C GLU A 1052 -22.70 21.24 21.43
N ILE A 1053 -22.67 21.56 20.13
CA ILE A 1053 -21.61 21.10 19.22
C ILE A 1053 -20.25 21.64 19.66
N MET A 1054 -20.19 22.93 20.03
CA MET A 1054 -18.98 23.54 20.58
C MET A 1054 -18.55 22.86 21.89
N ARG A 1055 -19.47 22.64 22.84
CA ARG A 1055 -19.19 21.92 24.09
C ARG A 1055 -18.62 20.53 23.83
N ASP A 1056 -19.30 19.75 22.99
CA ASP A 1056 -18.96 18.35 22.75
C ASP A 1056 -17.61 18.21 22.02
N SER A 1057 -17.26 19.16 21.15
CA SER A 1057 -15.96 19.22 20.45
C SER A 1057 -14.77 19.38 21.41
N PHE A 1058 -14.95 20.07 22.55
CA PHE A 1058 -13.90 20.29 23.57
C PHE A 1058 -13.93 19.25 24.70
N LYS A 1059 -14.93 18.36 24.70
CA LYS A 1059 -15.01 17.22 25.64
C LYS A 1059 -14.02 16.09 25.28
N VAL A 1060 -13.54 16.07 24.04
CA VAL A 1060 -12.57 15.07 23.54
C VAL A 1060 -11.21 15.28 24.21
N ASP A 1061 -10.61 14.21 24.75
CA ASP A 1061 -9.32 14.27 25.45
C ASP A 1061 -8.17 14.59 24.48
N ARG A 1062 -7.60 15.79 24.59
CA ARG A 1062 -6.48 16.26 23.75
C ARG A 1062 -5.13 15.66 24.15
N ARG A 1063 -5.02 14.95 25.27
CA ARG A 1063 -3.79 14.20 25.62
C ARG A 1063 -3.45 13.16 24.56
N LEU A 1064 -4.46 12.64 23.87
CA LEU A 1064 -4.27 11.74 22.72
C LEU A 1064 -3.45 12.40 21.61
N ALA A 1065 -3.53 13.72 21.45
CA ALA A 1065 -2.72 14.45 20.48
C ALA A 1065 -1.24 14.56 20.87
N MET A 1066 -0.88 14.43 22.14
CA MET A 1066 0.52 14.47 22.58
C MET A 1066 1.33 13.25 22.09
N ASN A 1067 0.64 12.15 21.78
CA ASN A 1067 1.27 10.93 21.24
C ASN A 1067 1.59 11.03 19.74
N GLU A 1068 1.14 12.09 19.05
CA GLU A 1068 1.30 12.28 17.62
C GLU A 1068 2.54 13.13 17.26
N PRO A 1069 3.06 13.08 16.02
CA PRO A 1069 4.21 13.90 15.61
C PRO A 1069 3.96 15.41 15.74
N LEU A 1070 4.99 16.19 16.12
CA LEU A 1070 4.91 17.66 16.30
C LEU A 1070 4.33 18.42 15.10
N GLU A 1071 4.60 17.98 13.87
CA GLU A 1071 4.03 18.59 12.65
C GLU A 1071 2.51 18.45 12.59
N ARG A 1072 2.00 17.28 13.01
CA ARG A 1072 0.56 16.98 13.07
C ARG A 1072 -0.09 17.73 14.23
N GLN A 1073 0.57 17.80 15.38
CA GLN A 1073 0.12 18.62 16.52
C GLN A 1073 -0.01 20.10 16.16
N ALA A 1074 0.98 20.69 15.48
CA ALA A 1074 0.95 22.09 15.04
C ALA A 1074 -0.16 22.37 14.02
N ARG A 1075 -0.46 21.41 13.13
CA ARG A 1075 -1.59 21.52 12.20
C ARG A 1075 -2.93 21.50 12.96
N TRP A 1076 -3.08 20.58 13.90
CA TRP A 1076 -4.29 20.47 14.73
C TRP A 1076 -4.49 21.70 15.60
N GLU A 1077 -3.44 22.23 16.21
CA GLU A 1077 -3.45 23.52 16.93
C GLU A 1077 -4.05 24.63 16.06
N LYS A 1078 -3.59 24.77 14.80
CA LYS A 1078 -4.10 25.80 13.88
C LYS A 1078 -5.61 25.68 13.62
N HIS A 1079 -6.11 24.46 13.41
CA HIS A 1079 -7.55 24.26 13.22
C HIS A 1079 -8.33 24.60 14.49
N GLU A 1080 -7.87 24.14 15.66
CA GLU A 1080 -8.57 24.39 16.92
C GLU A 1080 -8.54 25.87 17.34
N VAL A 1081 -7.45 26.60 17.09
CA VAL A 1081 -7.41 28.06 17.26
C VAL A 1081 -8.50 28.72 16.42
N LYS A 1082 -8.66 28.33 15.15
CA LYS A 1082 -9.72 28.85 14.28
C LYS A 1082 -11.13 28.57 14.83
N LEU A 1083 -11.35 27.41 15.45
CA LEU A 1083 -12.63 27.09 16.10
C LEU A 1083 -12.88 27.96 17.34
N ILE A 1084 -11.85 28.20 18.15
CA ILE A 1084 -11.91 29.08 19.32
C ILE A 1084 -12.20 30.53 18.89
N ASP A 1085 -11.54 31.00 17.83
CA ASP A 1085 -11.77 32.34 17.27
C ASP A 1085 -13.21 32.48 16.75
N ASN A 1086 -13.69 31.48 16.00
CA ASN A 1086 -15.08 31.44 15.56
C ASN A 1086 -16.06 31.47 16.75
N PHE A 1087 -15.77 30.74 17.84
CA PHE A 1087 -16.58 30.80 19.06
C PHE A 1087 -16.61 32.20 19.67
N LYS A 1088 -15.45 32.87 19.79
CA LYS A 1088 -15.35 34.25 20.28
C LYS A 1088 -16.21 35.21 19.46
N ASP A 1089 -16.14 35.10 18.14
CA ASP A 1089 -16.78 36.05 17.22
C ASP A 1089 -18.29 35.80 17.06
N THR A 1090 -18.75 34.54 17.17
CA THR A 1090 -20.13 34.15 16.82
C THR A 1090 -20.99 33.71 17.99
N LEU A 1091 -20.54 32.72 18.76
CA LEU A 1091 -21.34 32.04 19.78
C LEU A 1091 -21.26 32.72 21.13
N LEU A 1092 -20.11 33.32 21.47
CA LEU A 1092 -19.91 34.02 22.74
C LEU A 1092 -20.92 35.17 22.94
N PRO A 1093 -21.25 36.00 21.93
CA PRO A 1093 -22.32 37.00 22.04
C PRO A 1093 -23.72 36.40 22.29
N GLN A 1094 -23.98 35.17 21.83
CA GLN A 1094 -25.29 34.52 21.98
C GLN A 1094 -25.53 34.03 23.41
N LEU A 1095 -24.48 33.81 24.20
CA LEU A 1095 -24.58 33.37 25.60
C LEU A 1095 -25.26 34.42 26.52
N ARG A 1096 -25.44 35.66 26.04
CA ARG A 1096 -26.21 36.71 26.73
C ARG A 1096 -27.72 36.45 26.74
N ASN A 1097 -28.23 35.61 25.85
CA ASN A 1097 -29.67 35.41 25.72
C ASN A 1097 -30.25 34.75 26.99
N ARG A 1098 -31.11 35.48 27.71
CA ARG A 1098 -31.74 35.06 28.98
C ARG A 1098 -32.57 33.77 28.91
N ASN A 1099 -32.91 33.33 27.70
CA ASN A 1099 -33.70 32.13 27.47
C ASN A 1099 -32.83 30.87 27.32
N LEU A 1100 -31.50 30.98 27.37
CA LEU A 1100 -30.60 29.82 27.36
C LEU A 1100 -30.61 29.11 28.72
N PRO A 1101 -30.60 27.76 28.75
CA PRO A 1101 -30.46 27.03 30.01
C PRO A 1101 -29.14 27.35 30.71
N GLU A 1102 -29.18 27.85 31.95
CA GLU A 1102 -27.97 28.15 32.75
C GLU A 1102 -27.08 26.90 32.93
N THR A 1103 -27.69 25.70 32.96
CA THR A 1103 -26.98 24.42 33.04
C THR A 1103 -26.08 24.18 31.83
N LEU A 1104 -26.54 24.53 30.62
CA LEU A 1104 -25.76 24.38 29.39
C LEU A 1104 -24.54 25.32 29.40
N ILE A 1105 -24.72 26.53 29.92
CA ILE A 1105 -23.65 27.53 30.05
C ILE A 1105 -22.61 27.08 31.09
N ASP A 1106 -23.05 26.63 32.28
CA ASP A 1106 -22.15 26.11 33.33
C ASP A 1106 -21.37 24.88 32.84
N GLU A 1107 -22.02 23.98 32.10
CA GLU A 1107 -21.36 22.82 31.47
C GLU A 1107 -20.34 23.22 30.40
N LEU A 1108 -20.69 24.14 29.48
CA LEU A 1108 -19.77 24.62 28.45
C LEU A 1108 -18.51 25.23 29.09
N ILE A 1109 -18.68 26.17 30.02
CA ILE A 1109 -17.56 26.84 30.70
C ILE A 1109 -16.74 25.82 31.50
N GLY A 1110 -17.37 24.85 32.17
CA GLY A 1110 -16.69 23.77 32.85
C GLY A 1110 -15.84 22.91 31.90
N VAL A 1111 -16.36 22.56 30.71
CA VAL A 1111 -15.61 21.81 29.69
C VAL A 1111 -14.44 22.63 29.15
N LEU A 1112 -14.64 23.91 28.84
CA LEU A 1112 -13.55 24.78 28.38
C LEU A 1112 -12.46 24.92 29.45
N CYS A 1113 -12.83 25.06 30.74
CA CYS A 1113 -11.88 25.10 31.85
C CYS A 1113 -11.12 23.77 31.99
N ASN A 1114 -11.80 22.63 31.90
CA ASN A 1114 -11.14 21.31 31.96
C ASN A 1114 -10.19 21.07 30.77
N ALA A 1115 -10.49 21.64 29.60
CA ALA A 1115 -9.65 21.58 28.40
C ALA A 1115 -8.40 22.47 28.50
N THR A 1116 -8.30 23.34 29.51
CA THR A 1116 -7.07 24.07 29.86
C THR A 1116 -6.20 23.19 30.77
N TYR A 1117 -5.34 22.35 30.17
CA TYR A 1117 -4.51 21.42 30.94
C TYR A 1117 -3.60 22.16 31.95
N PRO A 1118 -3.39 21.61 33.15
CA PRO A 1118 -2.27 21.98 34.01
C PRO A 1118 -0.98 21.33 33.51
N TYR A 1119 0.16 22.02 33.68
CA TYR A 1119 1.51 21.46 33.49
C TYR A 1119 1.61 20.03 34.04
N LEU A 1120 2.08 19.08 33.23
CA LEU A 1120 2.42 17.73 33.67
C LEU A 1120 3.93 17.68 33.98
N ASN A 1121 4.22 17.25 35.21
CA ASN A 1121 5.48 16.74 35.77
C ASN A 1121 6.83 17.37 35.37
N PRO A 1122 7.59 17.90 36.35
CA PRO A 1122 9.01 18.26 36.20
C PRO A 1122 9.93 17.12 35.74
N GLU A 1123 9.47 15.86 35.77
CA GLU A 1123 10.27 14.71 35.34
C GLU A 1123 10.49 14.64 33.82
N ASP A 1124 9.64 15.30 33.03
CA ASP A 1124 9.86 15.50 31.59
C ASP A 1124 10.90 16.60 31.30
N TYR A 1125 11.31 17.37 32.32
CA TYR A 1125 12.33 18.41 32.26
C TYR A 1125 13.60 18.03 33.03
N LYS A 1126 14.35 17.04 32.51
CA LYS A 1126 15.78 16.91 32.82
C LYS A 1126 16.64 17.76 31.90
N TYR A 1127 16.46 19.07 31.89
CA TYR A 1127 17.48 20.00 31.39
C TYR A 1127 17.54 21.26 32.26
N GLY A 1128 18.42 21.21 33.26
CA GLY A 1128 19.07 22.41 33.75
C GLY A 1128 20.00 22.95 32.68
N SER A 1129 19.48 23.72 31.73
CA SER A 1129 20.26 24.65 30.92
C SER A 1129 19.34 25.64 30.24
N LEU A 1130 19.58 26.93 30.48
CA LEU A 1130 19.05 28.07 29.72
C LEU A 1130 19.20 27.83 28.20
N ILE A 1131 18.21 27.23 27.56
CA ILE A 1131 18.09 27.10 26.10
C ILE A 1131 16.59 27.17 25.76
N GLU A 1132 16.24 28.02 24.80
CA GLU A 1132 14.89 28.30 24.31
C GLU A 1132 14.07 27.02 24.05
N GLU A 1133 13.13 26.71 24.94
CA GLU A 1133 12.20 25.59 24.79
C GLU A 1133 11.07 26.00 23.86
N THR A 1134 10.96 25.33 22.71
CA THR A 1134 9.78 25.44 21.86
C THR A 1134 8.60 24.78 22.59
N THR A 1135 7.72 25.58 23.16
CA THR A 1135 6.46 25.14 23.78
C THR A 1135 5.70 24.19 22.86
N SER A 1136 5.15 23.11 23.42
CA SER A 1136 4.35 22.15 22.66
C SER A 1136 3.14 22.87 22.02
N PRO A 1137 2.79 22.59 20.75
CA PRO A 1137 1.55 23.06 20.14
C PRO A 1137 0.29 22.85 21.01
N VAL A 1138 0.21 21.71 21.71
CA VAL A 1138 -0.93 21.36 22.58
C VAL A 1138 -0.95 22.23 23.84
N GLU A 1139 0.24 22.58 24.34
CA GLU A 1139 0.42 23.45 25.50
C GLU A 1139 0.07 24.90 25.15
N ARG A 1140 0.56 25.43 24.01
CA ARG A 1140 0.17 26.75 23.51
C ARG A 1140 -1.33 26.90 23.33
N LEU A 1141 -1.99 25.88 22.78
CA LEU A 1141 -3.45 25.87 22.64
C LEU A 1141 -4.17 25.88 24.00
N SER A 1142 -3.63 25.17 24.99
CA SER A 1142 -4.18 25.16 26.35
C SER A 1142 -4.07 26.53 27.02
N TYR A 1143 -2.96 27.24 26.78
CA TYR A 1143 -2.80 28.64 27.19
C TYR A 1143 -3.77 29.56 26.47
N TYR A 1144 -3.88 29.43 25.14
CA TYR A 1144 -4.80 30.25 24.37
C TYR A 1144 -6.24 30.11 24.87
N LEU A 1145 -6.68 28.88 25.16
CA LEU A 1145 -8.01 28.63 25.71
C LEU A 1145 -8.17 29.20 27.13
N PHE A 1146 -7.11 29.20 27.93
CA PHE A 1146 -7.13 29.80 29.26
C PHE A 1146 -7.22 31.33 29.19
N ASP A 1147 -6.51 31.95 28.25
CA ASP A 1147 -6.60 33.38 27.97
C ASP A 1147 -8.03 33.75 27.54
N VAL A 1148 -8.70 32.91 26.73
CA VAL A 1148 -10.13 33.12 26.38
C VAL A 1148 -11.02 33.17 27.62
N LEU A 1149 -10.81 32.32 28.60
CA LEU A 1149 -11.62 32.32 29.83
C LEU A 1149 -11.40 33.61 30.64
N PHE A 1150 -10.17 34.16 30.64
CA PHE A 1150 -9.89 35.47 31.22
C PHE A 1150 -10.45 36.63 30.40
N ASP A 1151 -10.41 36.54 29.07
CA ASP A 1151 -11.04 37.52 28.19
C ASP A 1151 -12.53 37.66 28.54
N ILE A 1152 -13.25 36.54 28.77
CA ILE A 1152 -14.67 36.57 29.19
C ILE A 1152 -14.87 37.33 30.52
N CYS A 1153 -13.84 37.38 31.38
CA CYS A 1153 -13.85 38.11 32.63
C CYS A 1153 -13.46 39.59 32.50
N GLU A 1154 -12.95 40.04 31.33
CA GLU A 1154 -12.64 41.45 31.09
C GLU A 1154 -13.92 42.28 30.86
N GLU A 1155 -13.97 43.48 31.44
CA GLU A 1155 -15.10 44.42 31.27
C GLU A 1155 -15.36 44.84 29.82
N LYS A 1156 -14.38 44.69 28.91
CA LYS A 1156 -14.48 45.14 27.52
C LYS A 1156 -15.49 44.35 26.68
N LEU A 1157 -15.83 43.12 27.07
CA LEU A 1157 -16.73 42.25 26.31
C LEU A 1157 -18.21 42.36 26.71
N ASP A 1158 -18.56 43.16 27.74
CA ASP A 1158 -19.95 43.39 28.21
C ASP A 1158 -20.71 42.08 28.57
N LEU A 1159 -20.01 41.08 29.11
CA LEU A 1159 -20.51 39.74 29.51
C LEU A 1159 -20.57 39.55 31.04
N LEU A 1160 -20.91 40.61 31.78
CA LEU A 1160 -20.85 40.64 33.25
C LEU A 1160 -21.66 39.51 33.94
N ASP A 1161 -22.74 39.06 33.31
CA ASP A 1161 -23.60 37.99 33.84
C ASP A 1161 -22.92 36.60 33.84
N LEU A 1162 -21.89 36.38 32.99
CA LEU A 1162 -21.16 35.11 32.89
C LEU A 1162 -19.94 35.03 33.83
N VAL A 1163 -19.47 36.17 34.32
CA VAL A 1163 -18.27 36.28 35.17
C VAL A 1163 -18.34 35.38 36.42
N PRO A 1164 -19.46 35.31 37.18
CA PRO A 1164 -19.54 34.44 38.35
C PRO A 1164 -19.38 32.95 38.03
N ILE A 1165 -19.91 32.50 36.88
CA ILE A 1165 -19.82 31.12 36.41
C ILE A 1165 -18.39 30.78 36.03
N VAL A 1166 -17.72 31.66 35.28
CA VAL A 1166 -16.32 31.47 34.88
C VAL A 1166 -15.38 31.49 36.09
N GLN A 1167 -15.57 32.45 37.01
CA GLN A 1167 -14.78 32.54 38.25
C GLN A 1167 -14.92 31.27 39.10
N LYS A 1168 -16.12 30.72 39.25
CA LYS A 1168 -16.36 29.45 39.97
C LYS A 1168 -15.48 28.32 39.43
N HIS A 1169 -15.43 28.12 38.11
CA HIS A 1169 -14.64 27.06 37.48
C HIS A 1169 -13.12 27.34 37.51
N ILE A 1170 -12.69 28.58 37.30
CA ILE A 1170 -11.27 28.95 37.38
C ILE A 1170 -10.74 28.77 38.83
N ILE A 1171 -11.50 29.24 39.83
CA ILE A 1171 -11.13 29.10 41.25
C ILE A 1171 -11.04 27.62 41.62
N SER A 1172 -12.02 26.80 41.20
CA SER A 1172 -12.00 25.35 41.42
C SER A 1172 -10.75 24.70 40.82
N ARG A 1173 -10.38 25.08 39.58
CA ARG A 1173 -9.15 24.61 38.93
C ARG A 1173 -7.88 25.05 39.67
N CYS A 1174 -7.81 26.29 40.13
CA CYS A 1174 -6.69 26.80 40.93
C CYS A 1174 -6.55 26.01 42.24
N ILE A 1175 -7.65 25.77 42.95
CA ILE A 1175 -7.67 24.98 44.18
C ILE A 1175 -7.13 23.56 43.90
N ALA A 1176 -7.62 22.87 42.88
CA ALA A 1176 -7.15 21.53 42.51
C ALA A 1176 -5.65 21.51 42.17
N SER A 1177 -5.14 22.57 41.54
CA SER A 1177 -3.71 22.72 41.24
C SER A 1177 -2.87 22.91 42.51
N PHE A 1178 -3.37 23.70 43.48
CA PHE A 1178 -2.75 23.86 44.79
C PHE A 1178 -2.83 22.60 45.64
N GLU A 1179 -3.94 21.86 45.60
CA GLU A 1179 -4.09 20.57 46.28
C GLU A 1179 -3.09 19.55 45.72
N ARG A 1180 -2.96 19.45 44.40
CA ARG A 1180 -1.96 18.58 43.74
C ARG A 1180 -0.54 18.99 44.12
N TYR A 1181 -0.24 20.29 44.09
CA TYR A 1181 1.01 20.81 44.62
C TYR A 1181 1.20 20.35 46.08
N CYS A 1182 0.22 20.47 46.96
CA CYS A 1182 0.31 20.00 48.34
C CYS A 1182 0.50 18.48 48.47
N CYS A 1183 -0.11 17.67 47.60
CA CYS A 1183 0.05 16.21 47.56
C CYS A 1183 1.46 15.79 47.11
N ASP A 1184 2.10 16.53 46.21
CA ASP A 1184 3.48 16.29 45.75
C ASP A 1184 4.55 16.70 46.79
N ARG A 1185 4.15 16.91 48.06
CA ARG A 1185 5.04 17.34 49.13
C ARG A 1185 6.14 16.33 49.42
N ASP A 1186 5.82 15.04 49.38
CA ASP A 1186 6.78 13.96 49.68
C ASP A 1186 7.86 13.87 48.59
N ILE A 1187 7.49 14.14 47.34
CA ILE A 1187 8.40 14.18 46.18
C ILE A 1187 9.37 15.37 46.26
N ARG A 1188 8.95 16.49 46.86
CA ARG A 1188 9.78 17.70 46.95
C ARG A 1188 10.83 17.68 48.06
N GLY A 1189 10.90 16.61 48.86
CA GLY A 1189 11.96 16.43 49.86
C GLY A 1189 12.03 17.53 50.94
N VAL A 1190 10.90 18.18 51.25
CA VAL A 1190 10.86 19.24 52.27
C VAL A 1190 10.50 18.62 53.63
N ASP A 1191 11.53 18.22 54.36
CA ASP A 1191 11.43 17.93 55.79
C ASP A 1191 11.01 19.19 56.57
N GLY A 1192 9.93 19.04 57.35
CA GLY A 1192 9.65 19.85 58.54
C GLY A 1192 9.36 21.35 58.34
N THR A 1193 8.10 21.71 58.60
CA THR A 1193 7.64 23.06 59.02
C THR A 1193 7.82 24.22 58.03
N ARG A 1194 6.79 24.44 57.20
CA ARG A 1194 6.26 25.79 56.92
C ARG A 1194 4.81 25.71 56.52
#